data_AF-A0A8H6SSW1-F1
#
_entry.id   AF-A0A8H6SSW1-F1
#
_cell.length_a   1.000
_cell.length_b   1.000
_cell.length_c   1.000
_cell.angle_alpha   90.00
_cell.angle_beta   90.00
_cell.angle_gamma   90.00
#
_symmetry.space_group_name_H-M   'P 1'
#
loop_
_entity.id
_entity.type
_entity.pdbx_description
1 polymer ?
#
loop_
_entity_poly.entity_id
_entity_poly.type
_entity_poly.pdbx_seq_one_letter_code
_entity_poly.pdbx_strand_id
1 'polypeptide(L)'
;MLFKHLRVHQVFGANTDVGKTILTTALVRASTALKRDVFYLKPISTGAMEDADDAHITRFTKPQNTTAKVSTECLYRFHVPVSPHLAAQLAAGDQSEKIVPDKIFVNSVFSYVQRCAAAAVGPSHMYIETAGGVHSPTLSGTTQVEAYRPLFLPTILVGDSRLGGISATISAYESLLLRGYIVDAILLFRDEYYRNSEYLTPYFAERGVDVTAFDKPPPINPNPTQNVQETEEYYKSLDLSSVQKSLTSRHEQRLTQLESMPKRSMDAFWWPFVQHGLVESKKDVTVIDSASGDFFSIYKDAEDKKPLLSHQLDGSASWWTQTLGHANSSLTLAAARAAGRYGHVMFPQATHEPALQLAERLLHDGPGRNWASRVFFSDNGSTGMEVALKMALRTYSTRMGLQGADRKKLGVLGLKGSYHGDTIGAMDACVEEGVYTCEWHEAKGFWFDPPTVAIRDGVPVITLPEVLAKAAAPSDTRAPSDAVSWIYDIPARLDTRLVQSYRTFISSTLDSLERSGEQRLAALVLEPLVMGAGGMLFVDPLFQRVLIDVVRSRGNHMPVIFDEVFVGLYRLGMQSTTAVLRTNPDIAVYAKILTGGVLPLAVTLTTNKIFEAFLSQDKATALLHGHSYTAHAVGCEVANESLRLIEKESRSEAWEQARGRWGVPVGGDGAWSLWDPEFIKAVSGLGNVVEVMTLGTVLAIKVKDAQGGYVSHSAQTLLQGLKDANLGSEDVYPPFSVHYRTLGNVAYFMTSLNTAPETIPKKNVSEDDLILATGGGISSPSPTTMSSEFTEHCFVAVTHEGTPEGKIEHIGGIESYVATPKDPYNKEKVLVFLTDIFGLALQNNRLLADDFARNGFKTVVPDLFEGDPIPVSPPEGWSRDAWAPKHTPAQVRPIVDKVIAALKAEGYTKFAGAGFCFGARYVFDLAFENTLNVSIVSHPSRLVVPDDLHKYVAESKSPLLINSCEVDSAFPIESQSKADEIFGDGKFAPGYLRTYWPGCNHGFAVRGDMSNPQVKAGKEGAFKASVEWLVSYL
;
A
#
# COMPACT_ATOMS: atom_id res chain seq x y z
N MET A 1 -12.85 12.15 9.15
CA MET A 1 -13.85 12.55 8.12
C MET A 1 -13.74 14.03 7.80
N LEU A 2 -13.85 14.41 6.53
CA LEU A 2 -13.81 15.81 6.06
C LEU A 2 -14.63 15.94 4.76
N PHE A 3 -15.34 17.04 4.57
CA PHE A 3 -16.18 17.29 3.39
C PHE A 3 -16.00 18.73 2.91
N LYS A 4 -16.18 19.00 1.61
CA LYS A 4 -16.12 20.39 1.08
C LYS A 4 -17.37 21.21 1.47
N HIS A 5 -18.53 20.56 1.51
CA HIS A 5 -19.84 21.20 1.67
C HIS A 5 -20.48 20.98 3.06
N LEU A 6 -19.95 20.09 3.88
CA LEU A 6 -20.44 19.83 5.24
C LEU A 6 -19.33 20.08 6.27
N ARG A 7 -19.46 21.17 7.03
CA ARG A 7 -18.55 21.47 8.13
C ARG A 7 -18.99 20.72 9.38
N VAL A 8 -18.21 19.73 9.80
CA VAL A 8 -18.51 18.87 10.96
C VAL A 8 -17.63 19.26 12.14
N HIS A 9 -18.23 19.53 13.30
CA HIS A 9 -17.54 19.79 14.56
C HIS A 9 -18.03 18.85 15.66
N GLN A 10 -17.08 18.21 16.35
CA GLN A 10 -17.36 17.46 17.57
C GLN A 10 -17.31 18.42 18.77
N VAL A 11 -18.31 18.37 19.65
CA VAL A 11 -18.42 19.25 20.82
C VAL A 11 -18.11 18.45 22.09
N PHE A 12 -16.95 18.72 22.67
CA PHE A 12 -16.52 18.18 23.97
C PHE A 12 -16.81 19.16 25.10
N GLY A 13 -16.98 18.65 26.31
CA GLY A 13 -17.03 19.46 27.53
C GLY A 13 -15.79 19.21 28.37
N ALA A 14 -15.28 20.25 29.03
CA ALA A 14 -14.25 20.10 30.06
C ALA A 14 -14.76 19.24 31.22
N ASN A 15 -16.07 19.29 31.50
CA ASN A 15 -16.75 18.46 32.48
C ASN A 15 -18.24 18.29 32.12
N THR A 16 -19.00 17.59 32.96
CA THR A 16 -20.47 17.66 32.97
C THR A 16 -20.92 19.05 33.44
N ASP A 17 -22.09 19.48 32.97
CA ASP A 17 -22.76 20.72 33.39
C ASP A 17 -21.95 22.01 33.10
N VAL A 18 -21.13 21.98 32.04
CA VAL A 18 -20.41 23.17 31.52
C VAL A 18 -21.24 23.95 30.49
N GLY A 19 -22.46 23.51 30.18
CA GLY A 19 -23.34 24.16 29.20
C GLY A 19 -23.21 23.71 27.75
N LYS A 20 -22.74 22.47 27.50
CA LYS A 20 -22.61 21.91 26.13
C LYS A 20 -23.86 22.13 25.29
N THR A 21 -25.00 21.59 25.72
CA THR A 21 -26.28 21.66 25.00
C THR A 21 -26.73 23.09 24.73
N ILE A 22 -26.53 24.00 25.68
CA ILE A 22 -26.88 25.41 25.53
C ILE A 22 -26.03 26.07 24.43
N LEU A 23 -24.71 25.90 24.48
CA LEU A 23 -23.79 26.50 23.52
C LEU A 23 -23.88 25.81 22.14
N THR A 24 -24.15 24.50 22.08
CA THR A 24 -24.44 23.81 20.82
C THR A 24 -25.74 24.34 20.20
N THR A 25 -26.79 24.59 20.99
CA THR A 25 -28.03 25.22 20.50
C THR A 25 -27.75 26.60 19.90
N ALA A 26 -26.94 27.43 20.57
CA ALA A 26 -26.55 28.75 20.06
C ALA A 26 -25.77 28.63 18.74
N LEU A 27 -24.86 27.66 18.61
CA LEU A 27 -24.14 27.37 17.37
C LEU A 27 -25.07 26.93 16.23
N VAL A 28 -26.08 26.11 16.52
CA VAL A 28 -27.11 25.71 15.55
C VAL A 28 -27.90 26.94 15.06
N ARG A 29 -28.39 27.79 15.98
CA ARG A 29 -29.12 29.02 15.62
C ARG A 29 -28.28 29.96 14.77
N ALA A 30 -27.02 30.17 15.14
CA ALA A 30 -26.10 31.00 14.39
C ALA A 30 -25.85 30.45 12.97
N SER A 31 -25.79 29.12 12.83
CA SER A 31 -25.67 28.46 11.52
C SER A 31 -26.94 28.63 10.68
N THR A 32 -28.13 28.49 11.27
CA THR A 32 -29.40 28.72 10.54
C THR A 32 -29.58 30.17 10.12
N ALA A 33 -29.08 31.13 10.90
CA ALA A 33 -29.09 32.55 10.54
C ALA A 33 -28.23 32.85 9.30
N LEU A 34 -27.20 32.05 9.06
CA LEU A 34 -26.39 32.06 7.82
C LEU A 34 -27.06 31.32 6.65
N LYS A 35 -28.33 30.92 6.80
CA LYS A 35 -29.11 30.14 5.80
C LYS A 35 -28.44 28.81 5.43
N ARG A 36 -27.77 28.18 6.38
CA ARG A 36 -27.15 26.85 6.24
C ARG A 36 -28.07 25.81 6.86
N ASP A 37 -28.26 24.69 6.17
CA ASP A 37 -28.90 23.53 6.80
C ASP A 37 -27.98 23.00 7.91
N VAL A 38 -28.58 22.53 9.00
CA VAL A 38 -27.84 22.10 10.19
C VAL A 38 -28.27 20.71 10.63
N PHE A 39 -27.29 19.84 10.83
CA PHE A 39 -27.46 18.52 11.41
C PHE A 39 -26.92 18.52 12.85
N TYR A 40 -27.71 18.03 13.78
CA TYR A 40 -27.30 17.83 15.16
C TYR A 40 -27.36 16.35 15.49
N LEU A 41 -26.26 15.82 16.03
CA LEU A 41 -26.17 14.44 16.48
C LEU A 41 -25.81 14.41 17.96
N LYS A 42 -26.63 13.71 18.75
CA LYS A 42 -26.29 13.26 20.10
C LYS A 42 -26.04 11.76 20.08
N PRO A 43 -24.78 11.28 19.94
CA PRO A 43 -24.54 9.85 19.82
C PRO A 43 -25.03 9.06 21.03
N ILE A 44 -24.86 9.59 22.25
CA ILE A 44 -25.32 8.95 23.48
C ILE A 44 -26.05 9.97 24.34
N SER A 45 -27.27 9.62 24.79
CA SER A 45 -28.05 10.38 25.76
C SER A 45 -28.48 9.50 26.93
N THR A 46 -28.44 10.05 28.14
CA THR A 46 -28.77 9.37 29.40
C THR A 46 -29.66 10.28 30.24
N GLY A 47 -30.76 9.78 30.79
CA GLY A 47 -31.67 10.52 31.66
C GLY A 47 -33.10 10.62 31.12
N ALA A 48 -33.90 11.50 31.71
CA ALA A 48 -35.31 11.65 31.35
C ALA A 48 -35.47 12.25 29.95
N MET A 49 -36.58 11.89 29.28
CA MET A 49 -36.91 12.41 27.94
C MET A 49 -37.10 13.93 27.91
N GLU A 50 -37.55 14.51 29.02
CA GLU A 50 -37.80 15.94 29.17
C GLU A 50 -36.50 16.76 29.15
N ASP A 51 -35.38 16.13 29.54
CA ASP A 51 -34.04 16.70 29.60
C ASP A 51 -33.18 16.31 28.38
N ALA A 52 -33.77 15.66 27.37
CA ALA A 52 -33.02 15.15 26.24
C ALA A 52 -32.46 16.29 25.36
N ASP A 53 -31.16 16.26 25.11
CA ASP A 53 -30.43 17.32 24.40
C ASP A 53 -30.97 17.60 22.98
N ASP A 54 -31.33 16.56 22.24
CA ASP A 54 -31.93 16.66 20.90
C ASP A 54 -33.34 17.27 20.94
N ALA A 55 -34.11 17.00 21.98
CA ALA A 55 -35.42 17.61 22.18
C ALA A 55 -35.29 19.10 22.56
N HIS A 56 -34.29 19.45 23.38
CA HIS A 56 -33.95 20.85 23.70
C HIS A 56 -33.57 21.63 22.44
N ILE A 57 -32.66 21.10 21.62
CA ILE A 57 -32.26 21.74 20.36
C ILE A 57 -33.46 21.90 19.44
N THR A 58 -34.23 20.82 19.21
CA THR A 58 -35.45 20.88 18.39
C THR A 58 -36.42 21.97 18.86
N ARG A 59 -36.55 22.19 20.16
CA ARG A 59 -37.43 23.21 20.73
C ARG A 59 -36.96 24.63 20.41
N PHE A 60 -35.66 24.90 20.58
CA PHE A 60 -35.09 26.26 20.53
C PHE A 60 -34.41 26.62 19.20
N THR A 61 -34.50 25.74 18.19
CA THR A 61 -33.99 26.02 16.84
C THR A 61 -35.06 25.95 15.75
N LYS A 62 -36.35 25.85 16.12
CA LYS A 62 -37.45 25.92 15.16
C LYS A 62 -37.42 27.27 14.43
N PRO A 63 -37.55 27.30 13.09
CA PRO A 63 -37.37 28.52 12.32
C PRO A 63 -38.44 29.55 12.65
N GLN A 64 -38.08 30.59 13.39
CA GLN A 64 -38.79 31.87 13.38
C GLN A 64 -38.14 32.69 12.26
N ASN A 65 -38.63 32.53 11.01
CA ASN A 65 -38.24 33.30 9.81
C ASN A 65 -37.01 32.84 8.99
N THR A 66 -36.65 31.54 8.99
CA THR A 66 -35.57 31.02 8.10
C THR A 66 -36.03 29.85 7.24
N THR A 67 -35.53 29.74 6.00
CA THR A 67 -35.76 28.57 5.11
C THR A 67 -34.82 27.40 5.39
N ALA A 68 -33.79 27.60 6.22
CA ALA A 68 -32.83 26.56 6.61
C ALA A 68 -33.48 25.47 7.47
N LYS A 69 -33.12 24.21 7.23
CA LYS A 69 -33.63 23.05 7.97
C LYS A 69 -32.69 22.68 9.11
N VAL A 70 -33.26 22.29 10.24
CA VAL A 70 -32.53 21.68 11.35
C VAL A 70 -33.00 20.25 11.52
N SER A 71 -32.07 19.30 11.46
CA SER A 71 -32.32 17.88 11.68
C SER A 71 -31.58 17.43 12.94
N THR A 72 -32.26 16.77 13.86
CA THR A 72 -31.70 16.30 15.13
C THR A 72 -31.85 14.79 15.24
N GLU A 73 -30.82 14.09 15.70
CA GLU A 73 -30.88 12.64 15.94
C GLU A 73 -30.16 12.26 17.24
N CYS A 74 -30.66 11.22 17.92
CA CYS A 74 -29.94 10.54 19.00
C CYS A 74 -29.83 9.04 18.70
N LEU A 75 -28.61 8.49 18.68
CA LEU A 75 -28.38 7.10 18.26
C LEU A 75 -28.66 6.10 19.38
N TYR A 76 -28.17 6.40 20.60
CA TYR A 76 -28.31 5.53 21.76
C TYR A 76 -28.87 6.31 22.94
N ARG A 77 -30.00 5.85 23.47
CA ARG A 77 -30.74 6.55 24.54
C ARG A 77 -30.99 5.61 25.71
N PHE A 78 -30.75 6.11 26.92
CA PHE A 78 -30.99 5.41 28.17
C PHE A 78 -31.77 6.29 29.15
N HIS A 79 -32.65 5.69 29.94
CA HIS A 79 -33.54 6.44 30.85
C HIS A 79 -32.89 6.80 32.19
N VAL A 80 -31.82 6.13 32.57
CA VAL A 80 -31.15 6.33 33.87
C VAL A 80 -30.12 7.46 33.73
N PRO A 81 -30.14 8.51 34.59
CA PRO A 81 -29.25 9.66 34.50
C PRO A 81 -27.88 9.36 35.12
N VAL A 82 -27.15 8.41 34.54
CA VAL A 82 -25.78 8.03 34.93
C VAL A 82 -24.85 8.04 33.71
N SER A 83 -23.55 7.88 33.92
CA SER A 83 -22.60 7.83 32.79
C SER A 83 -22.95 6.72 31.78
N PRO A 84 -22.64 6.91 30.47
CA PRO A 84 -23.01 5.98 29.40
C PRO A 84 -22.72 4.50 29.67
N HIS A 85 -21.51 4.14 30.12
CA HIS A 85 -21.16 2.73 30.37
C HIS A 85 -22.07 2.08 31.42
N LEU A 86 -22.34 2.80 32.52
CA LEU A 86 -23.20 2.30 33.59
C LEU A 86 -24.66 2.23 33.13
N ALA A 87 -25.12 3.21 32.36
CA ALA A 87 -26.46 3.17 31.78
C ALA A 87 -26.63 1.96 30.84
N ALA A 88 -25.63 1.67 30.02
CA ALA A 88 -25.60 0.50 29.14
C ALA A 88 -25.57 -0.82 29.94
N GLN A 89 -24.76 -0.91 30.99
CA GLN A 89 -24.72 -2.07 31.89
C GLN A 89 -26.06 -2.29 32.60
N LEU A 90 -26.66 -1.25 33.16
CA LEU A 90 -27.97 -1.34 33.82
C LEU A 90 -29.08 -1.76 32.85
N ALA A 91 -29.03 -1.29 31.60
CA ALA A 91 -29.98 -1.69 30.57
C ALA A 91 -29.75 -3.13 30.07
N ALA A 92 -28.51 -3.60 30.09
CA ALA A 92 -28.14 -4.97 29.70
C ALA A 92 -28.43 -6.01 30.78
N GLY A 93 -28.39 -5.62 32.06
CA GLY A 93 -28.48 -6.55 33.19
C GLY A 93 -27.30 -7.53 33.19
N ASP A 94 -27.57 -8.82 33.34
CA ASP A 94 -26.53 -9.88 33.33
C ASP A 94 -26.02 -10.22 31.91
N GLN A 95 -26.58 -9.61 30.85
CA GLN A 95 -26.29 -9.93 29.45
C GLN A 95 -25.24 -8.99 28.86
N SER A 96 -24.00 -9.13 29.32
CA SER A 96 -22.87 -8.26 28.91
C SER A 96 -22.65 -8.17 27.39
N GLU A 97 -23.01 -9.21 26.64
CA GLU A 97 -22.94 -9.29 25.18
C GLU A 97 -23.85 -8.29 24.45
N LYS A 98 -24.84 -7.72 25.15
CA LYS A 98 -25.72 -6.67 24.61
C LYS A 98 -25.10 -5.28 24.62
N ILE A 99 -23.97 -5.09 25.30
CA ILE A 99 -23.28 -3.81 25.35
C ILE A 99 -22.63 -3.56 23.99
N VAL A 100 -22.97 -2.43 23.37
CA VAL A 100 -22.47 -2.05 22.04
C VAL A 100 -20.95 -1.78 22.12
N PRO A 101 -20.12 -2.53 21.36
CA PRO A 101 -18.67 -2.29 21.30
C PRO A 101 -18.34 -0.96 20.59
N ASP A 102 -17.16 -0.39 20.89
CA ASP A 102 -16.76 0.91 20.33
C ASP A 102 -16.73 0.94 18.80
N LYS A 103 -16.32 -0.16 18.15
CA LYS A 103 -16.30 -0.23 16.67
C LYS A 103 -17.69 -0.02 16.05
N ILE A 104 -18.71 -0.66 16.62
CA ILE A 104 -20.11 -0.53 16.16
C ILE A 104 -20.64 0.88 16.46
N PHE A 105 -20.31 1.39 17.66
CA PHE A 105 -20.69 2.74 18.08
C PHE A 105 -20.12 3.82 17.14
N VAL A 106 -18.81 3.77 16.88
CA VAL A 106 -18.09 4.72 16.02
C VAL A 106 -18.58 4.61 14.59
N ASN A 107 -18.78 3.39 14.09
CA ASN A 107 -19.33 3.18 12.75
C ASN A 107 -20.75 3.75 12.62
N SER A 108 -21.60 3.61 13.64
CA SER A 108 -22.95 4.22 13.63
C SER A 108 -22.91 5.75 13.51
N VAL A 109 -21.94 6.39 14.15
CA VAL A 109 -21.69 7.84 14.01
C VAL A 109 -21.17 8.17 12.60
N PHE A 110 -20.21 7.39 12.09
CA PHE A 110 -19.67 7.53 10.74
C PHE A 110 -20.77 7.45 9.67
N SER A 111 -21.60 6.40 9.70
CA SER A 111 -22.69 6.18 8.74
C SER A 111 -23.74 7.30 8.82
N TYR A 112 -24.05 7.79 10.02
CA TYR A 112 -24.99 8.91 10.16
C TYR A 112 -24.44 10.21 9.54
N VAL A 113 -23.15 10.52 9.77
CA VAL A 113 -22.49 11.69 9.17
C VAL A 113 -22.51 11.59 7.64
N GLN A 114 -22.22 10.41 7.08
CA GLN A 114 -22.28 10.18 5.63
C GLN A 114 -23.69 10.39 5.07
N ARG A 115 -24.73 9.88 5.73
CA ARG A 115 -26.13 10.11 5.32
C ARG A 115 -26.48 11.60 5.31
N CYS A 116 -26.05 12.36 6.32
CA CYS A 116 -26.25 13.81 6.37
C CYS A 116 -25.51 14.53 5.25
N ALA A 117 -24.26 14.16 4.99
CA ALA A 117 -23.46 14.73 3.90
C ALA A 117 -24.11 14.48 2.53
N ALA A 118 -24.66 13.29 2.30
CA ALA A 118 -25.37 12.96 1.07
C ALA A 118 -26.69 13.76 0.93
N ALA A 119 -27.42 13.94 2.04
CA ALA A 119 -28.69 14.66 2.07
C ALA A 119 -28.54 16.19 1.96
N ALA A 120 -27.36 16.74 2.27
CA ALA A 120 -27.10 18.18 2.19
C ALA A 120 -27.24 18.70 0.74
N VAL A 121 -28.05 19.76 0.57
CA VAL A 121 -28.36 20.36 -0.75
C VAL A 121 -27.41 21.53 -1.08
N GLY A 122 -26.71 22.07 -0.08
CA GLY A 122 -25.69 23.11 -0.23
C GLY A 122 -24.75 23.13 0.99
N PRO A 123 -23.95 24.20 1.17
CA PRO A 123 -23.07 24.27 2.32
C PRO A 123 -23.89 24.20 3.61
N SER A 124 -23.52 23.26 4.48
CA SER A 124 -24.27 22.85 5.66
C SER A 124 -23.31 22.67 6.84
N HIS A 125 -23.84 22.73 8.05
CA HIS A 125 -23.06 22.52 9.28
C HIS A 125 -23.57 21.30 10.04
N MET A 126 -22.66 20.65 10.78
CA MET A 126 -23.01 19.55 11.67
C MET A 126 -22.30 19.68 13.01
N TYR A 127 -23.05 19.46 14.08
CA TYR A 127 -22.53 19.43 15.45
C TYR A 127 -22.78 18.06 16.07
N ILE A 128 -21.71 17.40 16.52
CA ILE A 128 -21.77 16.10 17.19
C ILE A 128 -21.45 16.31 18.66
N GLU A 129 -22.46 16.28 19.51
CA GLU A 129 -22.29 16.56 20.93
C GLU A 129 -21.98 15.30 21.73
N THR A 130 -20.85 15.31 22.43
CA THR A 130 -20.41 14.20 23.30
C THR A 130 -21.20 14.14 24.61
N ALA A 131 -21.05 13.05 25.36
CA ALA A 131 -21.71 12.85 26.65
C ALA A 131 -20.72 13.06 27.80
N GLY A 132 -21.05 13.92 28.77
CA GLY A 132 -20.14 14.19 29.91
C GLY A 132 -18.90 15.03 29.52
N GLY A 133 -17.75 14.70 30.09
CA GLY A 133 -16.45 15.34 29.82
C GLY A 133 -15.57 14.54 28.84
N VAL A 134 -14.37 15.06 28.52
CA VAL A 134 -13.43 14.44 27.55
C VAL A 134 -13.15 12.95 27.81
N HIS A 135 -12.93 12.58 29.08
CA HIS A 135 -12.64 11.20 29.49
C HIS A 135 -13.87 10.43 29.97
N SER A 136 -15.08 10.97 29.82
CA SER A 136 -16.27 10.19 30.14
C SER A 136 -16.34 8.94 29.26
N PRO A 137 -16.72 7.79 29.83
CA PRO A 137 -16.73 6.54 29.07
C PRO A 137 -17.86 6.50 28.03
N THR A 138 -17.66 5.74 26.96
CA THR A 138 -18.70 5.33 25.99
C THR A 138 -19.56 4.21 26.57
N LEU A 139 -20.34 3.54 25.71
CA LEU A 139 -21.17 2.37 26.07
C LEU A 139 -20.31 1.19 26.55
N SER A 140 -19.15 0.96 25.93
CA SER A 140 -18.24 -0.17 26.25
C SER A 140 -17.41 0.07 27.52
N GLY A 141 -17.30 1.31 27.97
CA GLY A 141 -16.39 1.72 29.05
C GLY A 141 -15.10 2.40 28.59
N THR A 142 -14.77 2.36 27.29
CA THR A 142 -13.62 3.11 26.75
C THR A 142 -13.85 4.62 26.89
N THR A 143 -12.80 5.39 27.13
CA THR A 143 -12.94 6.86 27.19
C THR A 143 -13.40 7.41 25.83
N GLN A 144 -14.32 8.38 25.82
CA GLN A 144 -14.84 8.93 24.57
C GLN A 144 -13.76 9.50 23.66
N VAL A 145 -12.74 10.15 24.23
CA VAL A 145 -11.61 10.70 23.47
C VAL A 145 -10.75 9.61 22.79
N GLU A 146 -10.78 8.36 23.25
CA GLU A 146 -10.13 7.24 22.56
C GLU A 146 -11.07 6.60 21.56
N ALA A 147 -12.34 6.37 21.94
CA ALA A 147 -13.32 5.74 21.05
C ALA A 147 -13.57 6.56 19.78
N TYR A 148 -13.70 7.89 19.89
CA TYR A 148 -13.95 8.75 18.72
C TYR A 148 -12.73 8.99 17.83
N ARG A 149 -11.53 8.57 18.26
CA ARG A 149 -10.27 8.90 17.58
C ARG A 149 -10.22 8.50 16.10
N PRO A 150 -10.82 7.37 15.65
CA PRO A 150 -10.87 7.01 14.24
C PRO A 150 -11.63 8.01 13.36
N LEU A 151 -12.60 8.76 13.90
CA LEU A 151 -13.34 9.76 13.13
C LEU A 151 -12.52 11.03 12.84
N PHE A 152 -11.57 11.35 13.74
CA PHE A 152 -10.65 12.49 13.68
C PHE A 152 -11.31 13.81 13.23
N LEU A 153 -12.33 14.21 13.98
CA LEU A 153 -13.12 15.41 13.69
C LEU A 153 -12.53 16.65 14.37
N PRO A 154 -12.55 17.82 13.71
CA PRO A 154 -12.28 19.09 14.38
C PRO A 154 -13.19 19.29 15.59
N THR A 155 -12.64 19.84 16.66
CA THR A 155 -13.26 19.85 17.98
C THR A 155 -13.53 21.26 18.47
N ILE A 156 -14.70 21.47 19.06
CA ILE A 156 -15.03 22.61 19.90
C ILE A 156 -15.00 22.11 21.35
N LEU A 157 -14.26 22.78 22.22
CA LEU A 157 -14.23 22.47 23.64
C LEU A 157 -15.06 23.49 24.43
N VAL A 158 -16.04 23.00 25.18
CA VAL A 158 -16.81 23.81 26.13
C VAL A 158 -16.08 23.84 27.47
N GLY A 159 -15.48 24.97 27.81
CA GLY A 159 -14.73 25.21 29.04
C GLY A 159 -15.64 25.40 30.26
N ASP A 160 -15.04 25.32 31.44
CA ASP A 160 -15.76 25.49 32.72
C ASP A 160 -15.57 26.92 33.27
N SER A 161 -16.69 27.58 33.54
CA SER A 161 -16.74 28.96 34.05
C SER A 161 -16.69 29.05 35.59
N ARG A 162 -16.80 27.91 36.29
CA ARG A 162 -16.84 27.82 37.76
C ARG A 162 -15.43 27.87 38.36
N LEU A 163 -15.36 27.91 39.70
CA LEU A 163 -14.10 27.76 40.44
C LEU A 163 -13.38 26.47 40.03
N GLY A 164 -12.08 26.57 39.77
CA GLY A 164 -11.26 25.44 39.25
C GLY A 164 -11.42 25.22 37.74
N GLY A 165 -12.30 25.95 37.08
CA GLY A 165 -12.62 25.76 35.66
C GLY A 165 -11.48 26.11 34.69
N ILE A 166 -10.55 26.99 35.08
CA ILE A 166 -9.31 27.23 34.34
C ILE A 166 -8.52 25.93 34.19
N SER A 167 -8.24 25.26 35.31
CA SER A 167 -7.48 24.01 35.32
C SER A 167 -8.22 22.90 34.58
N ALA A 168 -9.53 22.75 34.83
CA ALA A 168 -10.33 21.73 34.16
C ALA A 168 -10.34 21.90 32.63
N THR A 169 -10.45 23.14 32.15
CA THR A 169 -10.43 23.46 30.71
C THR A 169 -9.07 23.17 30.09
N ILE A 170 -7.97 23.55 30.75
CA ILE A 170 -6.61 23.27 30.27
C ILE A 170 -6.34 21.76 30.23
N SER A 171 -6.66 21.02 31.30
CA SER A 171 -6.46 19.56 31.35
C SER A 171 -7.30 18.80 30.31
N ALA A 172 -8.52 19.28 30.04
CA ALA A 172 -9.36 18.74 28.97
C ALA A 172 -8.75 19.01 27.59
N TYR A 173 -8.26 20.23 27.34
CA TYR A 173 -7.55 20.58 26.11
C TYR A 173 -6.29 19.74 25.90
N GLU A 174 -5.44 19.60 26.92
CA GLU A 174 -4.21 18.80 26.85
C GLU A 174 -4.54 17.31 26.61
N SER A 175 -5.61 16.80 27.19
CA SER A 175 -6.09 15.43 26.96
C SER A 175 -6.49 15.18 25.50
N LEU A 176 -7.12 16.17 24.85
CA LEU A 176 -7.44 16.15 23.42
C LEU A 176 -6.17 16.23 22.57
N LEU A 177 -5.24 17.15 22.90
CA LEU A 177 -4.00 17.35 22.18
C LEU A 177 -3.10 16.10 22.21
N LEU A 178 -2.97 15.44 23.36
CA LEU A 178 -2.21 14.19 23.53
C LEU A 178 -2.75 13.02 22.69
N ARG A 179 -3.98 13.14 22.18
CA ARG A 179 -4.60 12.16 21.25
C ARG A 179 -4.64 12.67 19.81
N GLY A 180 -4.03 13.82 19.55
CA GLY A 180 -3.88 14.43 18.23
C GLY A 180 -5.07 15.27 17.76
N TYR A 181 -6.10 15.48 18.58
CA TYR A 181 -7.29 16.24 18.17
C TYR A 181 -6.95 17.70 17.82
N ILE A 182 -7.64 18.23 16.81
CA ILE A 182 -7.60 19.64 16.44
C ILE A 182 -8.70 20.37 17.20
N VAL A 183 -8.33 21.30 18.09
CA VAL A 183 -9.29 22.14 18.82
C VAL A 183 -9.40 23.49 18.11
N ASP A 184 -10.52 23.71 17.43
CA ASP A 184 -10.76 24.91 16.63
C ASP A 184 -11.22 26.10 17.46
N ALA A 185 -11.95 25.85 18.54
CA ALA A 185 -12.48 26.90 19.42
C ALA A 185 -12.72 26.40 20.83
N ILE A 186 -12.63 27.33 21.79
CA ILE A 186 -13.05 27.13 23.17
C ILE A 186 -14.19 28.09 23.48
N LEU A 187 -15.33 27.54 23.90
CA LEU A 187 -16.51 28.32 24.29
C LEU A 187 -16.75 28.14 25.78
N LEU A 188 -17.14 29.18 26.49
CA LEU A 188 -17.52 29.08 27.90
C LEU A 188 -18.51 30.17 28.29
N PHE A 189 -19.13 30.03 29.45
CA PHE A 189 -19.89 31.13 30.01
C PHE A 189 -19.01 32.14 30.74
N ARG A 190 -19.44 33.40 30.76
CA ARG A 190 -18.90 34.45 31.61
C ARG A 190 -19.36 34.21 33.03
N ASP A 191 -18.43 34.42 33.94
CA ASP A 191 -18.70 34.47 35.36
C ASP A 191 -18.01 35.74 35.88
N GLU A 192 -18.80 36.72 36.31
CA GLU A 192 -18.30 38.02 36.76
C GLU A 192 -17.42 37.91 38.01
N TYR A 193 -17.58 36.84 38.79
CA TYR A 193 -16.78 36.61 39.99
C TYR A 193 -15.47 35.88 39.67
N TYR A 194 -15.55 34.73 38.99
CA TYR A 194 -14.36 33.91 38.71
C TYR A 194 -13.55 34.41 37.50
N ARG A 195 -14.20 35.02 36.52
CA ARG A 195 -13.56 35.67 35.36
C ARG A 195 -12.59 34.76 34.59
N ASN A 196 -12.86 33.45 34.57
CA ASN A 196 -11.99 32.44 33.95
C ASN A 196 -11.62 32.78 32.49
N SER A 197 -12.56 33.35 31.73
CA SER A 197 -12.33 33.74 30.33
C SER A 197 -11.19 34.74 30.16
N GLU A 198 -10.99 35.65 31.12
CA GLU A 198 -9.92 36.67 31.03
C GLU A 198 -8.53 36.06 31.11
N TYR A 199 -8.38 34.95 31.84
CA TYR A 199 -7.14 34.18 31.89
C TYR A 199 -7.01 33.28 30.66
N LEU A 200 -8.08 32.56 30.31
CA LEU A 200 -8.04 31.54 29.26
C LEU A 200 -7.83 32.15 27.87
N THR A 201 -8.37 33.34 27.59
CA THR A 201 -8.23 34.00 26.28
C THR A 201 -6.77 34.24 25.88
N PRO A 202 -5.93 34.98 26.63
CA PRO A 202 -4.52 35.15 26.26
C PRO A 202 -3.75 33.82 26.30
N TYR A 203 -4.05 32.93 27.25
CA TYR A 203 -3.41 31.61 27.35
C TYR A 203 -3.56 30.78 26.07
N PHE A 204 -4.75 30.74 25.50
CA PHE A 204 -5.03 29.97 24.28
C PHE A 204 -4.72 30.72 22.99
N ALA A 205 -4.72 32.05 23.01
CA ALA A 205 -4.26 32.86 21.87
C ALA A 205 -2.80 32.54 21.49
N GLU A 206 -1.91 32.37 22.48
CA GLU A 206 -0.51 31.92 22.26
C GLU A 206 -0.41 30.54 21.62
N ARG A 207 -1.46 29.73 21.73
CA ARG A 207 -1.58 28.37 21.18
C ARG A 207 -2.41 28.33 19.89
N GLY A 208 -2.80 29.50 19.36
CA GLY A 208 -3.58 29.63 18.13
C GLY A 208 -5.04 29.16 18.25
N VAL A 209 -5.60 29.14 19.47
CA VAL A 209 -6.99 28.71 19.73
C VAL A 209 -7.81 29.88 20.27
N ASP A 210 -8.95 30.16 19.62
CA ASP A 210 -9.82 31.26 20.00
C ASP A 210 -10.70 30.87 21.19
N VAL A 211 -10.80 31.77 22.18
CA VAL A 211 -11.69 31.63 23.33
C VAL A 211 -12.81 32.66 23.23
N THR A 212 -14.06 32.21 23.29
CA THR A 212 -15.23 33.11 23.30
C THR A 212 -16.10 32.84 24.52
N ALA A 213 -16.37 33.89 25.30
CA ALA A 213 -17.20 33.82 26.49
C ALA A 213 -18.57 34.47 26.26
N PHE A 214 -19.63 33.78 26.71
CA PHE A 214 -21.04 34.19 26.55
C PHE A 214 -21.71 34.40 27.91
N ASP A 215 -22.72 35.27 27.99
CA ASP A 215 -23.48 35.41 29.23
C ASP A 215 -24.20 34.10 29.57
N LYS A 216 -24.37 33.81 30.87
CA LYS A 216 -25.07 32.60 31.33
C LYS A 216 -26.57 32.67 30.96
N PRO A 217 -27.23 31.51 30.71
CA PRO A 217 -28.67 31.49 30.57
C PRO A 217 -29.35 31.98 31.87
N PRO A 218 -30.57 32.55 31.78
CA PRO A 218 -31.34 32.91 32.97
C PRO A 218 -31.62 31.66 33.84
N PRO A 219 -31.81 31.83 35.16
CA PRO A 219 -32.26 30.73 36.02
C PRO A 219 -33.58 30.13 35.54
N ILE A 220 -33.76 28.82 35.73
CA ILE A 220 -34.99 28.13 35.31
C ILE A 220 -36.20 28.74 36.00
N ASN A 221 -37.16 29.24 35.21
CA ASN A 221 -38.42 29.76 35.73
C ASN A 221 -39.35 28.57 36.09
N PRO A 222 -39.95 28.55 37.30
CA PRO A 222 -40.88 27.48 37.70
C PRO A 222 -42.10 27.33 36.78
N ASN A 223 -42.47 28.39 36.05
CA ASN A 223 -43.51 28.35 35.05
C ASN A 223 -42.92 27.88 33.70
N PRO A 224 -43.31 26.70 33.17
CA PRO A 224 -42.70 26.14 31.96
C PRO A 224 -42.84 27.03 30.72
N THR A 225 -43.96 27.75 30.59
CA THR A 225 -44.21 28.64 29.44
C THR A 225 -43.33 29.88 29.49
N GLN A 226 -43.22 30.50 30.67
CA GLN A 226 -42.33 31.66 30.86
C GLN A 226 -40.87 31.24 30.71
N ASN A 227 -40.47 30.09 31.24
CA ASN A 227 -39.12 29.54 31.09
C ASN A 227 -38.72 29.39 29.61
N VAL A 228 -39.63 28.86 28.78
CA VAL A 228 -39.40 28.73 27.34
C VAL A 228 -39.26 30.11 26.67
N GLN A 229 -40.07 31.10 27.07
CA GLN A 229 -39.98 32.47 26.52
C GLN A 229 -38.66 33.15 26.89
N GLU A 230 -38.28 33.12 28.18
CA GLU A 230 -37.02 33.69 28.68
C GLU A 230 -35.80 33.02 28.03
N THR A 231 -35.83 31.69 27.87
CA THR A 231 -34.76 30.95 27.19
C THR A 231 -34.66 31.32 25.71
N GLU A 232 -35.80 31.52 25.03
CA GLU A 232 -35.84 31.97 23.63
C GLU A 232 -35.30 33.40 23.47
N GLU A 233 -35.62 34.30 24.40
CA GLU A 233 -35.07 35.67 24.44
C GLU A 233 -33.56 35.66 24.69
N TYR A 234 -33.08 34.81 25.61
CA TYR A 234 -31.66 34.60 25.84
C TYR A 234 -30.93 34.15 24.57
N TYR A 235 -31.45 33.18 23.82
CA TYR A 235 -30.81 32.77 22.57
C TYR A 235 -30.82 33.87 21.50
N LYS A 236 -31.80 34.78 21.51
CA LYS A 236 -31.82 35.95 20.60
C LYS A 236 -30.77 37.00 20.97
N SER A 237 -30.34 37.07 22.23
CA SER A 237 -29.32 38.03 22.66
C SER A 237 -27.88 37.59 22.39
N LEU A 238 -27.65 36.31 22.08
CA LEU A 238 -26.30 35.80 21.80
C LEU A 238 -25.85 36.11 20.36
N ASP A 239 -24.65 36.69 20.20
CA ASP A 239 -23.98 36.84 18.91
C ASP A 239 -22.80 35.87 18.80
N LEU A 240 -22.89 34.95 17.82
CA LEU A 240 -21.86 33.96 17.51
C LEU A 240 -21.24 34.18 16.12
N SER A 241 -21.45 35.35 15.50
CA SER A 241 -20.98 35.65 14.14
C SER A 241 -19.46 35.47 14.00
N SER A 242 -18.68 35.94 14.98
CA SER A 242 -17.22 35.79 15.03
C SER A 242 -16.79 34.33 15.14
N VAL A 243 -17.44 33.55 16.01
CA VAL A 243 -17.19 32.11 16.17
C VAL A 243 -17.50 31.37 14.87
N GLN A 244 -18.66 31.62 14.26
CA GLN A 244 -19.03 31.00 12.99
C GLN A 244 -18.03 31.31 11.88
N LYS A 245 -17.56 32.57 11.79
CA LYS A 245 -16.54 32.99 10.82
C LYS A 245 -15.20 32.29 11.07
N SER A 246 -14.74 32.20 12.32
CA SER A 246 -13.50 31.50 12.68
C SER A 246 -13.58 30.02 12.32
N LEU A 247 -14.65 29.33 12.72
CA LEU A 247 -14.86 27.91 12.41
C LEU A 247 -14.92 27.63 10.89
N THR A 248 -15.55 28.51 10.10
CA THR A 248 -15.55 28.41 8.63
C THR A 248 -14.16 28.62 8.06
N SER A 249 -13.44 29.64 8.53
CA SER A 249 -12.08 29.92 8.07
C SER A 249 -11.12 28.77 8.38
N ARG A 250 -11.19 28.15 9.57
CA ARG A 250 -10.38 26.98 9.93
C ARG A 250 -10.68 25.77 9.05
N HIS A 251 -11.96 25.55 8.74
CA HIS A 251 -12.37 24.49 7.83
C HIS A 251 -11.81 24.71 6.41
N GLU A 252 -11.95 25.92 5.86
CA GLU A 252 -11.39 26.29 4.55
C GLU A 252 -9.86 26.17 4.53
N GLN A 253 -9.18 26.64 5.57
CA GLN A 253 -7.73 26.51 5.72
C GLN A 253 -7.28 25.05 5.74
N ARG A 254 -8.00 24.17 6.45
CA ARG A 254 -7.69 22.73 6.46
C ARG A 254 -7.83 22.12 5.07
N LEU A 255 -8.88 22.48 4.33
CA LEU A 255 -9.08 22.03 2.95
C LEU A 255 -7.93 22.50 2.05
N THR A 256 -7.62 23.80 2.05
CA THR A 256 -6.52 24.37 1.26
C THR A 256 -5.17 23.75 1.62
N GLN A 257 -4.92 23.50 2.91
CA GLN A 257 -3.69 22.88 3.37
C GLN A 257 -3.54 21.47 2.77
N LEU A 258 -4.54 20.59 2.93
CA LEU A 258 -4.51 19.22 2.39
C LEU A 258 -4.40 19.20 0.86
N GLU A 259 -5.16 20.04 0.16
CA GLU A 259 -5.13 20.13 -1.31
C GLU A 259 -3.76 20.59 -1.84
N SER A 260 -3.06 21.46 -1.11
CA SER A 260 -1.75 21.98 -1.51
C SER A 260 -0.57 21.04 -1.20
N MET A 261 -0.74 20.09 -0.28
CA MET A 261 0.35 19.23 0.22
C MET A 261 1.06 18.42 -0.86
N PRO A 262 0.40 17.79 -1.86
CA PRO A 262 1.08 17.02 -2.89
C PRO A 262 2.14 17.82 -3.63
N LYS A 263 1.77 19.02 -4.12
CA LYS A 263 2.69 19.88 -4.88
C LYS A 263 3.85 20.36 -4.01
N ARG A 264 3.55 20.85 -2.81
CA ARG A 264 4.57 21.30 -1.87
C ARG A 264 5.54 20.18 -1.48
N SER A 265 5.05 18.94 -1.43
CA SER A 265 5.90 17.78 -1.13
C SER A 265 6.84 17.48 -2.29
N MET A 266 6.33 17.46 -3.54
CA MET A 266 7.18 17.29 -4.73
C MET A 266 8.25 18.39 -4.84
N ASP A 267 7.93 19.62 -4.42
CA ASP A 267 8.85 20.75 -4.50
C ASP A 267 9.90 20.77 -3.39
N ALA A 268 9.60 20.19 -2.22
CA ALA A 268 10.40 20.36 -1.02
C ALA A 268 11.07 19.08 -0.52
N PHE A 269 10.53 17.90 -0.81
CA PHE A 269 11.02 16.65 -0.22
C PHE A 269 11.98 15.88 -1.12
N TRP A 270 13.03 15.36 -0.48
CA TRP A 270 13.81 14.25 -1.01
C TRP A 270 13.42 12.96 -0.31
N TRP A 271 12.45 12.24 -0.90
CA TRP A 271 12.03 10.96 -0.34
C TRP A 271 13.13 9.88 -0.44
N PRO A 272 13.36 9.10 0.64
CA PRO A 272 14.28 7.97 0.60
C PRO A 272 13.69 6.81 -0.21
N PHE A 273 14.52 6.12 -0.99
CA PHE A 273 14.10 4.96 -1.82
C PHE A 273 12.94 5.24 -2.78
N VAL A 274 12.88 6.46 -3.34
CA VAL A 274 11.91 6.85 -4.38
C VAL A 274 12.67 7.43 -5.58
N GLN A 275 12.42 6.90 -6.77
CA GLN A 275 12.87 7.52 -8.01
C GLN A 275 11.91 8.67 -8.37
N HIS A 276 12.33 9.92 -8.12
CA HIS A 276 11.48 11.10 -8.30
C HIS A 276 11.02 11.30 -9.75
N GLY A 277 11.78 10.83 -10.74
CA GLY A 277 11.36 10.88 -12.14
C GLY A 277 10.09 10.07 -12.44
N LEU A 278 9.71 9.13 -11.56
CA LEU A 278 8.47 8.35 -11.66
C LEU A 278 7.30 8.97 -10.88
N VAL A 279 7.52 10.08 -10.18
CA VAL A 279 6.47 10.84 -9.48
C VAL A 279 6.09 12.01 -10.37
N GLU A 280 5.26 11.73 -11.37
CA GLU A 280 4.96 12.67 -12.46
C GLU A 280 3.87 13.69 -12.08
N SER A 281 3.02 13.35 -11.10
CA SER A 281 1.83 14.13 -10.78
C SER A 281 1.51 14.18 -9.29
N LYS A 282 0.63 15.12 -8.91
CA LYS A 282 0.08 15.21 -7.55
C LYS A 282 -0.65 13.93 -7.11
N LYS A 283 -1.14 13.12 -8.05
CA LYS A 283 -1.88 11.88 -7.76
C LYS A 283 -0.96 10.76 -7.24
N ASP A 284 0.33 10.85 -7.57
CA ASP A 284 1.34 9.87 -7.15
C ASP A 284 1.77 10.09 -5.69
N VAL A 285 1.40 11.23 -5.10
CA VAL A 285 1.69 11.58 -3.71
C VAL A 285 0.49 11.26 -2.83
N THR A 286 0.63 10.24 -1.97
CA THR A 286 -0.36 9.94 -0.94
C THR A 286 -0.24 10.96 0.20
N VAL A 287 -1.32 11.69 0.49
CA VAL A 287 -1.40 12.63 1.62
C VAL A 287 -2.05 11.92 2.80
N ILE A 288 -1.27 11.65 3.84
CA ILE A 288 -1.76 11.09 5.11
C ILE A 288 -2.08 12.26 6.04
N ASP A 289 -3.36 12.49 6.35
CA ASP A 289 -3.82 13.53 7.30
C ASP A 289 -3.58 13.10 8.74
N SER A 290 -3.85 11.83 9.03
CA SER A 290 -3.60 11.23 10.35
C SER A 290 -3.54 9.70 10.25
N ALA A 291 -3.17 9.03 11.34
CA ALA A 291 -3.25 7.58 11.48
C ALA A 291 -3.77 7.20 12.87
N SER A 292 -4.43 6.05 12.99
CA SER A 292 -4.96 5.52 14.25
C SER A 292 -5.24 4.01 14.12
N GLY A 293 -4.78 3.22 15.10
CA GLY A 293 -4.87 1.76 15.00
C GLY A 293 -4.13 1.28 13.75
N ASP A 294 -4.66 0.33 12.99
CA ASP A 294 -3.99 -0.16 11.78
C ASP A 294 -4.19 0.72 10.55
N PHE A 295 -4.83 1.89 10.67
CA PHE A 295 -5.29 2.67 9.52
C PHE A 295 -4.65 4.05 9.42
N PHE A 296 -4.25 4.41 8.19
CA PHE A 296 -4.11 5.78 7.75
C PHE A 296 -5.50 6.39 7.47
N SER A 297 -5.60 7.71 7.66
CA SER A 297 -6.63 8.55 7.06
C SER A 297 -5.99 9.34 5.93
N ILE A 298 -6.24 8.91 4.70
CA ILE A 298 -5.64 9.50 3.50
C ILE A 298 -6.58 10.49 2.84
N TYR A 299 -6.04 11.61 2.36
CA TYR A 299 -6.77 12.57 1.55
C TYR A 299 -6.88 12.09 0.11
N LYS A 300 -8.11 12.00 -0.39
CA LYS A 300 -8.43 11.75 -1.80
C LYS A 300 -9.31 12.89 -2.28
N ASP A 301 -8.92 13.56 -3.37
CA ASP A 301 -9.81 14.51 -4.02
C ASP A 301 -10.98 13.74 -4.61
N ALA A 302 -12.18 14.03 -4.10
CA ALA A 302 -13.38 13.27 -4.38
C ALA A 302 -14.45 14.17 -5.00
N GLU A 303 -15.39 13.54 -5.70
CA GLU A 303 -16.60 14.18 -6.22
C GLU A 303 -17.39 14.90 -5.11
N ASP A 304 -18.23 15.85 -5.52
CA ASP A 304 -19.11 16.56 -4.61
C ASP A 304 -19.93 15.59 -3.75
N LYS A 305 -19.91 15.85 -2.44
CA LYS A 305 -20.63 15.12 -1.37
C LYS A 305 -19.99 13.85 -0.80
N LYS A 306 -18.88 13.35 -1.33
CA LYS A 306 -18.11 12.25 -0.70
C LYS A 306 -17.14 12.76 0.36
N PRO A 307 -16.76 11.94 1.37
CA PRO A 307 -15.71 12.32 2.30
C PRO A 307 -14.37 12.43 1.56
N LEU A 308 -13.61 13.47 1.85
CA LEU A 308 -12.26 13.70 1.33
C LEU A 308 -11.19 12.88 2.05
N LEU A 309 -11.52 12.30 3.20
CA LEU A 309 -10.64 11.42 3.97
C LEU A 309 -11.19 10.00 3.94
N SER A 310 -10.39 9.04 3.49
CA SER A 310 -10.71 7.62 3.47
C SER A 310 -9.76 6.82 4.37
N HIS A 311 -10.25 5.72 4.95
CA HIS A 311 -9.42 4.80 5.72
C HIS A 311 -8.59 3.93 4.78
N GLN A 312 -7.32 3.75 5.10
CA GLN A 312 -6.42 2.84 4.39
C GLN A 312 -5.63 2.02 5.40
N LEU A 313 -5.81 0.69 5.40
CA LEU A 313 -5.05 -0.24 6.23
C LEU A 313 -3.56 -0.15 5.88
N ASP A 314 -2.72 0.10 6.86
CA ASP A 314 -1.27 0.07 6.70
C ASP A 314 -0.74 -1.37 6.72
N GLY A 315 -0.91 -2.07 5.60
CA GLY A 315 -0.31 -3.39 5.38
C GLY A 315 1.21 -3.34 5.25
N SER A 316 1.84 -2.15 5.14
CA SER A 316 3.30 -2.06 5.14
C SER A 316 3.90 -2.05 6.56
N ALA A 317 3.05 -1.90 7.58
CA ALA A 317 3.44 -1.56 8.95
C ALA A 317 4.44 -0.37 8.99
N SER A 318 4.26 0.61 8.12
CA SER A 318 5.12 1.79 7.92
C SER A 318 6.61 1.44 7.99
N TRP A 319 7.06 0.66 7.02
CA TRP A 319 8.43 0.13 6.95
C TRP A 319 8.76 -0.86 8.09
N TRP A 320 7.80 -1.74 8.38
CA TRP A 320 7.93 -2.84 9.35
C TRP A 320 8.13 -2.37 10.80
N THR A 321 7.79 -1.11 11.10
CA THR A 321 7.92 -0.49 12.43
C THR A 321 6.67 -0.65 13.28
N GLN A 322 5.48 -0.58 12.68
CA GLN A 322 4.22 -0.63 13.41
C GLN A 322 4.00 -2.03 14.02
N THR A 323 3.57 -2.01 15.28
CA THR A 323 3.42 -3.23 16.11
C THR A 323 2.13 -3.24 16.91
N LEU A 324 1.66 -2.08 17.40
CA LEU A 324 0.51 -1.96 18.30
C LEU A 324 -0.54 -0.98 17.73
N GLY A 325 -0.51 -0.77 16.42
CA GLY A 325 -1.21 0.28 15.70
C GLY A 325 -0.61 1.68 15.88
N HIS A 326 -0.99 2.56 14.98
CA HIS A 326 -0.67 3.98 14.95
C HIS A 326 -1.30 4.73 16.12
N ALA A 327 -0.58 5.75 16.61
CA ALA A 327 -1.04 6.70 17.62
C ALA A 327 -1.59 6.04 18.91
N ASN A 328 -0.97 4.94 19.35
CA ASN A 328 -1.32 4.26 20.59
C ASN A 328 -1.21 5.20 21.81
N SER A 329 -2.30 5.40 22.55
CA SER A 329 -2.37 6.40 23.63
C SER A 329 -1.38 6.14 24.75
N SER A 330 -1.07 4.87 25.06
CA SER A 330 -0.11 4.51 26.10
C SER A 330 1.32 4.87 25.69
N LEU A 331 1.70 4.60 24.43
CA LEU A 331 3.01 5.00 23.88
C LEU A 331 3.15 6.53 23.81
N THR A 332 2.10 7.24 23.39
CA THR A 332 2.12 8.72 23.34
C THR A 332 2.28 9.32 24.74
N LEU A 333 1.60 8.78 25.74
CA LEU A 333 1.74 9.21 27.13
C LEU A 333 3.14 8.90 27.69
N ALA A 334 3.71 7.73 27.37
CA ALA A 334 5.08 7.37 27.73
C ALA A 334 6.08 8.38 27.15
N ALA A 335 5.94 8.72 25.86
CA ALA A 335 6.76 9.72 25.19
C ALA A 335 6.63 11.10 25.85
N ALA A 336 5.39 11.58 26.05
CA ALA A 336 5.13 12.89 26.66
C ALA A 336 5.69 12.99 28.08
N ARG A 337 5.51 11.93 28.89
CA ARG A 337 6.05 11.85 30.26
C ARG A 337 7.57 11.92 30.27
N ALA A 338 8.24 11.13 29.43
CA ALA A 338 9.69 11.12 29.36
C ALA A 338 10.25 12.44 28.82
N ALA A 339 9.61 13.03 27.80
CA ALA A 339 9.98 14.33 27.26
C ALA A 339 9.88 15.43 28.32
N GLY A 340 8.78 15.48 29.07
CA GLY A 340 8.59 16.45 30.16
C GLY A 340 9.53 16.24 31.35
N ARG A 341 9.93 14.99 31.65
CA ARG A 341 10.82 14.66 32.77
C ARG A 341 12.30 14.86 32.44
N TYR A 342 12.72 14.51 31.22
CA TYR A 342 14.15 14.41 30.87
C TYR A 342 14.55 15.27 29.68
N GLY A 343 13.68 15.46 28.68
CA GLY A 343 14.11 15.91 27.36
C GLY A 343 15.22 14.99 26.81
N HIS A 344 16.38 15.56 26.50
CA HIS A 344 17.60 14.81 26.20
C HIS A 344 18.69 15.10 27.24
N VAL A 345 19.33 14.05 27.73
CA VAL A 345 20.41 14.10 28.73
C VAL A 345 21.59 13.23 28.28
N MET A 346 22.81 13.62 28.68
CA MET A 346 24.05 12.90 28.36
C MET A 346 24.04 11.47 28.91
N PHE A 347 24.46 10.49 28.11
CA PHE A 347 24.48 9.07 28.49
C PHE A 347 25.86 8.51 28.88
N PRO A 348 26.97 8.75 28.15
CA PRO A 348 28.27 8.18 28.52
C PRO A 348 28.69 8.58 29.95
N GLN A 349 29.05 7.59 30.77
CA GLN A 349 29.34 7.74 32.22
C GLN A 349 28.17 8.25 33.07
N ALA A 350 26.94 8.22 32.55
CA ALA A 350 25.72 8.58 33.25
C ALA A 350 24.68 7.44 33.12
N THR A 351 23.57 7.58 33.83
CA THR A 351 22.43 6.67 33.72
C THR A 351 21.14 7.44 33.92
N HIS A 352 20.06 6.95 33.35
CA HIS A 352 18.70 7.39 33.62
C HIS A 352 17.78 6.18 33.66
N GLU A 353 16.69 6.32 34.40
CA GLU A 353 15.77 5.22 34.73
C GLU A 353 15.25 4.47 33.49
N PRO A 354 14.77 5.15 32.42
CA PRO A 354 14.27 4.45 31.23
C PRO A 354 15.32 3.57 30.53
N ALA A 355 16.55 4.06 30.32
CA ALA A 355 17.59 3.27 29.68
C ALA A 355 18.05 2.09 30.54
N LEU A 356 18.19 2.28 31.86
CA LEU A 356 18.57 1.20 32.76
C LEU A 356 17.51 0.10 32.79
N GLN A 357 16.24 0.46 32.97
CA GLN A 357 15.12 -0.48 32.96
C GLN A 357 15.03 -1.24 31.64
N LEU A 358 15.23 -0.55 30.50
CA LEU A 358 15.21 -1.18 29.20
C LEU A 358 16.37 -2.18 29.04
N ALA A 359 17.57 -1.81 29.47
CA ALA A 359 18.73 -2.70 29.43
C ALA A 359 18.51 -3.94 30.30
N GLU A 360 18.07 -3.77 31.55
CA GLU A 360 17.77 -4.87 32.48
C GLU A 360 16.69 -5.78 31.91
N ARG A 361 15.60 -5.20 31.40
CA ARG A 361 14.53 -5.97 30.77
C ARG A 361 15.03 -6.80 29.60
N LEU A 362 15.78 -6.21 28.67
CA LEU A 362 16.30 -6.92 27.50
C LEU A 362 17.26 -8.06 27.87
N LEU A 363 18.06 -7.89 28.93
CA LEU A 363 19.04 -8.87 29.39
C LEU A 363 18.43 -9.99 30.25
N HIS A 364 17.44 -9.70 31.08
CA HIS A 364 16.95 -10.62 32.11
C HIS A 364 15.64 -11.31 31.72
N ASP A 365 14.70 -10.57 31.13
CA ASP A 365 13.36 -11.06 30.78
C ASP A 365 13.10 -11.05 29.26
N GLY A 366 14.00 -10.43 28.51
CA GLY A 366 13.91 -10.17 27.09
C GLY A 366 14.67 -11.17 26.21
N PRO A 367 14.90 -10.81 24.94
CA PRO A 367 15.54 -11.70 23.98
C PRO A 367 17.04 -11.97 24.28
N GLY A 368 17.67 -11.18 25.15
CA GLY A 368 19.02 -11.39 25.65
C GLY A 368 19.14 -12.45 26.74
N ARG A 369 18.01 -12.93 27.27
CA ARG A 369 17.97 -13.84 28.42
C ARG A 369 18.83 -15.07 28.19
N ASN A 370 19.65 -15.39 29.20
CA ASN A 370 20.56 -16.54 29.26
C ASN A 370 21.77 -16.49 28.31
N TRP A 371 22.04 -15.41 27.57
CA TRP A 371 23.23 -15.31 26.72
C TRP A 371 23.88 -13.92 26.68
N ALA A 372 23.09 -12.85 26.65
CA ALA A 372 23.60 -11.50 26.63
C ALA A 372 23.94 -11.00 28.05
N SER A 373 24.85 -10.03 28.13
CA SER A 373 25.29 -9.44 29.40
C SER A 373 25.51 -7.93 29.35
N ARG A 374 25.45 -7.34 28.14
CA ARG A 374 25.66 -5.93 27.87
C ARG A 374 24.69 -5.46 26.79
N VAL A 375 24.28 -4.20 26.91
CA VAL A 375 23.47 -3.48 25.93
C VAL A 375 24.25 -2.25 25.48
N PHE A 376 24.31 -2.04 24.17
CA PHE A 376 24.78 -0.80 23.57
C PHE A 376 23.61 -0.12 22.87
N PHE A 377 23.39 1.18 23.08
CA PHE A 377 22.31 1.93 22.45
C PHE A 377 22.82 2.71 21.23
N SER A 378 22.04 2.72 20.16
CA SER A 378 22.27 3.53 18.96
C SER A 378 20.96 4.06 18.40
N ASP A 379 21.01 4.80 17.29
CA ASP A 379 19.85 5.56 16.81
C ASP A 379 18.89 4.70 15.97
N ASN A 380 19.42 3.76 15.18
CA ASN A 380 18.63 2.93 14.25
C ASN A 380 19.32 1.60 13.91
N GLY A 381 18.66 0.75 13.10
CA GLY A 381 19.18 -0.55 12.69
C GLY A 381 20.58 -0.51 12.07
N SER A 382 20.81 0.38 11.08
CA SER A 382 22.12 0.51 10.40
C SER A 382 23.25 0.82 11.38
N THR A 383 23.03 1.78 12.27
CA THR A 383 24.02 2.14 13.31
C THR A 383 24.24 1.01 14.31
N GLY A 384 23.19 0.28 14.67
CA GLY A 384 23.27 -0.91 15.52
C GLY A 384 24.07 -2.05 14.87
N MET A 385 23.93 -2.24 13.57
CA MET A 385 24.70 -3.21 12.79
C MET A 385 26.17 -2.80 12.63
N GLU A 386 26.48 -1.51 12.42
CA GLU A 386 27.87 -1.05 12.44
C GLU A 386 28.55 -1.27 13.81
N VAL A 387 27.81 -1.03 14.90
CA VAL A 387 28.28 -1.36 16.25
C VAL A 387 28.55 -2.86 16.37
N ALA A 388 27.62 -3.71 15.92
CA ALA A 388 27.77 -5.16 15.97
C ALA A 388 28.98 -5.66 15.16
N LEU A 389 29.19 -5.12 13.95
CA LEU A 389 30.34 -5.44 13.10
C LEU A 389 31.65 -5.04 13.78
N LYS A 390 31.75 -3.81 14.32
CA LYS A 390 32.94 -3.37 15.08
C LYS A 390 33.22 -4.31 16.27
N MET A 391 32.18 -4.70 17.00
CA MET A 391 32.27 -5.64 18.13
C MET A 391 32.82 -7.02 17.70
N ALA A 392 32.27 -7.59 16.63
CA ALA A 392 32.68 -8.91 16.14
C ALA A 392 34.10 -8.90 15.58
N LEU A 393 34.42 -7.97 14.68
CA LEU A 393 35.72 -7.88 14.02
C LEU A 393 36.86 -7.59 15.01
N ARG A 394 36.61 -6.74 16.02
CA ARG A 394 37.58 -6.50 17.10
C ARG A 394 37.82 -7.75 17.94
N THR A 395 36.75 -8.47 18.29
CA THR A 395 36.88 -9.70 19.08
C THR A 395 37.68 -10.76 18.32
N TYR A 396 37.36 -10.96 17.03
CA TYR A 396 38.07 -11.91 16.19
C TYR A 396 39.54 -11.52 16.02
N SER A 397 39.82 -10.27 15.65
CA SER A 397 41.19 -9.79 15.44
C SER A 397 42.05 -9.87 16.70
N THR A 398 41.49 -9.55 17.87
CA THR A 398 42.21 -9.64 19.15
C THR A 398 42.54 -11.09 19.49
N ARG A 399 41.58 -12.00 19.31
CA ARG A 399 41.79 -13.44 19.56
C ARG A 399 42.84 -14.05 18.63
N MET A 400 42.85 -13.62 17.37
CA MET A 400 43.79 -14.10 16.35
C MET A 400 45.13 -13.35 16.38
N GLY A 401 45.34 -12.40 17.30
CA GLY A 401 46.58 -11.63 17.42
C GLY A 401 46.87 -10.69 16.24
N LEU A 402 45.85 -10.28 15.48
CA LEU A 402 46.03 -9.49 14.25
C LEU A 402 46.30 -8.02 14.54
N GLN A 403 47.18 -7.40 13.75
CA GLN A 403 47.57 -5.99 13.86
C GLN A 403 47.67 -5.33 12.48
N GLY A 404 47.73 -3.99 12.47
CA GLY A 404 48.01 -3.21 11.25
C GLY A 404 47.10 -3.53 10.06
N ALA A 405 47.72 -3.77 8.89
CA ALA A 405 47.03 -4.01 7.62
C ALA A 405 46.15 -5.28 7.63
N ASP A 406 46.48 -6.28 8.46
CA ASP A 406 45.71 -7.53 8.52
C ASP A 406 44.29 -7.33 9.07
N ARG A 407 44.07 -6.29 9.87
CA ARG A 407 42.72 -5.92 10.35
C ARG A 407 41.85 -5.34 9.25
N LYS A 408 42.44 -4.73 8.22
CA LYS A 408 41.70 -4.13 7.10
C LYS A 408 41.21 -5.17 6.08
N LYS A 409 41.75 -6.39 6.11
CA LYS A 409 41.39 -7.51 5.22
C LYS A 409 40.26 -8.40 5.77
N LEU A 410 39.69 -8.04 6.92
CA LEU A 410 38.65 -8.83 7.54
C LEU A 410 37.32 -8.63 6.81
N GLY A 411 36.65 -9.74 6.53
CA GLY A 411 35.31 -9.75 5.95
C GLY A 411 34.32 -10.56 6.79
N VAL A 412 33.08 -10.62 6.33
CA VAL A 412 31.97 -11.31 6.96
C VAL A 412 31.49 -12.49 6.12
N LEU A 413 30.91 -13.47 6.78
CA LEU A 413 30.15 -14.54 6.16
C LEU A 413 28.67 -14.21 6.28
N GLY A 414 27.91 -14.30 5.19
CA GLY A 414 26.49 -14.00 5.18
C GLY A 414 25.69 -14.86 4.20
N LEU A 415 24.46 -14.43 3.91
CA LEU A 415 23.58 -15.05 2.93
C LEU A 415 23.22 -14.05 1.83
N LYS A 416 23.12 -14.52 0.58
CA LYS A 416 22.73 -13.66 -0.54
C LYS A 416 21.31 -13.16 -0.33
N GLY A 417 21.10 -11.86 -0.53
CA GLY A 417 19.83 -11.19 -0.28
C GLY A 417 19.70 -10.59 1.13
N SER A 418 20.70 -10.76 2.01
CA SER A 418 20.68 -10.11 3.31
C SER A 418 20.84 -8.59 3.20
N TYR A 419 20.24 -7.87 4.14
CA TYR A 419 20.27 -6.42 4.26
C TYR A 419 20.46 -6.03 5.73
N HIS A 420 21.42 -5.14 5.98
CA HIS A 420 21.80 -4.74 7.34
C HIS A 420 21.72 -3.24 7.60
N GLY A 421 21.26 -2.45 6.61
CA GLY A 421 21.16 -1.00 6.69
C GLY A 421 21.99 -0.25 5.64
N ASP A 422 21.73 1.04 5.50
CA ASP A 422 22.24 1.86 4.39
C ASP A 422 23.53 2.65 4.72
N THR A 423 24.06 2.54 5.94
CA THR A 423 25.35 3.16 6.26
C THR A 423 26.49 2.29 5.72
N ILE A 424 27.60 2.90 5.31
CA ILE A 424 28.69 2.20 4.59
C ILE A 424 29.15 0.92 5.30
N GLY A 425 29.33 0.94 6.63
CA GLY A 425 29.78 -0.25 7.33
C GLY A 425 28.75 -1.39 7.32
N ALA A 426 27.45 -1.07 7.36
CA ALA A 426 26.38 -2.05 7.26
C ALA A 426 26.21 -2.55 5.81
N MET A 427 26.38 -1.65 4.84
CA MET A 427 26.34 -1.95 3.41
C MET A 427 27.48 -2.90 3.00
N ASP A 428 28.71 -2.67 3.47
CA ASP A 428 29.89 -3.52 3.22
C ASP A 428 29.70 -4.98 3.72
N ALA A 429 28.74 -5.22 4.61
CA ALA A 429 28.33 -6.55 5.09
C ALA A 429 27.26 -7.23 4.22
N CYS A 430 26.84 -6.59 3.13
CA CYS A 430 25.93 -7.10 2.11
C CYS A 430 26.70 -7.42 0.82
N VAL A 431 26.05 -8.13 -0.11
CA VAL A 431 26.65 -8.58 -1.39
C VAL A 431 27.17 -7.42 -2.26
N GLU A 432 28.11 -7.72 -3.16
CA GLU A 432 28.82 -6.75 -4.00
C GLU A 432 27.89 -5.96 -4.94
N GLU A 433 26.97 -6.64 -5.62
CA GLU A 433 26.01 -5.99 -6.51
C GLU A 433 24.61 -6.04 -5.89
N GLY A 434 24.00 -4.86 -5.70
CA GLY A 434 22.65 -4.74 -5.17
C GLY A 434 22.05 -3.36 -5.47
N VAL A 435 20.72 -3.31 -5.56
CA VAL A 435 19.93 -2.09 -5.88
C VAL A 435 20.08 -0.95 -4.88
N TYR A 436 20.61 -1.24 -3.69
CA TYR A 436 20.84 -0.28 -2.60
C TYR A 436 22.33 0.01 -2.37
N THR A 437 23.22 -0.48 -3.23
CA THR A 437 24.67 -0.21 -3.15
C THR A 437 25.00 1.20 -3.68
N CYS A 438 26.13 1.76 -3.26
CA CYS A 438 26.62 3.07 -3.68
C CYS A 438 28.10 3.04 -4.06
N GLU A 439 28.65 4.14 -4.57
CA GLU A 439 30.02 4.24 -5.08
C GLU A 439 31.11 4.01 -4.03
N TRP A 440 30.77 4.05 -2.74
CA TRP A 440 31.68 3.79 -1.62
C TRP A 440 31.56 2.38 -1.03
N HIS A 441 30.59 1.60 -1.50
CA HIS A 441 30.40 0.21 -1.09
C HIS A 441 31.60 -0.63 -1.51
N GLU A 442 32.16 -1.36 -0.55
CA GLU A 442 33.21 -2.34 -0.78
C GLU A 442 32.82 -3.62 -0.04
N ALA A 443 32.09 -4.50 -0.74
CA ALA A 443 31.63 -5.77 -0.18
C ALA A 443 32.79 -6.57 0.40
N LYS A 444 32.74 -6.77 1.72
CA LYS A 444 33.81 -7.42 2.48
C LYS A 444 33.35 -8.76 3.00
N GLY A 445 33.34 -9.80 2.17
CA GLY A 445 32.89 -11.09 2.64
C GLY A 445 32.58 -12.14 1.61
N PHE A 446 31.88 -13.18 2.08
CA PHE A 446 31.31 -14.23 1.25
C PHE A 446 29.86 -14.49 1.67
N TRP A 447 28.98 -14.66 0.69
CA TRP A 447 27.56 -14.88 0.92
C TRP A 447 27.09 -16.17 0.25
N PHE A 448 26.55 -17.10 1.04
CA PHE A 448 25.94 -18.32 0.52
C PHE A 448 24.60 -18.02 -0.15
N ASP A 449 24.29 -18.73 -1.24
CA ASP A 449 22.92 -18.80 -1.75
C ASP A 449 22.09 -19.72 -0.81
N PRO A 450 21.10 -19.19 -0.06
CA PRO A 450 20.41 -19.99 0.94
C PRO A 450 19.24 -20.78 0.33
N PRO A 451 18.96 -21.99 0.85
CA PRO A 451 17.66 -22.63 0.68
C PRO A 451 16.53 -21.74 1.19
N THR A 452 15.46 -21.59 0.40
CA THR A 452 14.29 -20.79 0.76
C THR A 452 13.07 -21.66 1.01
N VAL A 453 12.10 -21.14 1.76
CA VAL A 453 10.87 -21.85 2.11
C VAL A 453 9.65 -21.04 1.73
N ALA A 454 8.61 -21.72 1.26
CA ALA A 454 7.33 -21.10 0.93
C ALA A 454 6.20 -22.14 0.97
N ILE A 455 4.96 -21.67 0.81
CA ILE A 455 3.74 -22.45 0.69
C ILE A 455 3.26 -22.38 -0.77
N ARG A 456 3.05 -23.54 -1.39
CA ARG A 456 2.54 -23.69 -2.76
C ARG A 456 1.39 -24.69 -2.76
N ASP A 457 0.24 -24.29 -3.27
CA ASP A 457 -0.99 -25.11 -3.24
C ASP A 457 -1.32 -25.66 -1.83
N GLY A 458 -1.15 -24.82 -0.81
CA GLY A 458 -1.35 -25.16 0.60
C GLY A 458 -0.24 -26.00 1.24
N VAL A 459 0.79 -26.42 0.50
CA VAL A 459 1.85 -27.29 1.01
C VAL A 459 3.14 -26.50 1.24
N PRO A 460 3.75 -26.58 2.44
CA PRO A 460 5.09 -26.04 2.66
C PRO A 460 6.17 -26.78 1.85
N VAL A 461 7.04 -26.03 1.19
CA VAL A 461 8.09 -26.50 0.27
C VAL A 461 9.40 -25.74 0.56
N ILE A 462 10.51 -26.45 0.44
CA ILE A 462 11.87 -25.92 0.51
C ILE A 462 12.45 -25.93 -0.91
N THR A 463 12.89 -24.77 -1.39
CA THR A 463 13.61 -24.63 -2.65
C THR A 463 15.10 -24.63 -2.35
N LEU A 464 15.83 -25.57 -2.94
CA LEU A 464 17.29 -25.68 -2.78
C LEU A 464 18.03 -24.96 -3.91
N PRO A 465 19.17 -24.31 -3.63
CA PRO A 465 20.09 -23.86 -4.67
C PRO A 465 20.56 -25.03 -5.54
N GLU A 466 20.90 -24.76 -6.81
CA GLU A 466 21.26 -25.79 -7.79
C GLU A 466 22.37 -26.74 -7.30
N VAL A 467 23.35 -26.18 -6.59
CA VAL A 467 24.48 -26.92 -6.01
C VAL A 467 24.04 -27.96 -4.98
N LEU A 468 22.94 -27.71 -4.27
CA LEU A 468 22.38 -28.59 -3.24
C LEU A 468 21.27 -29.50 -3.79
N ALA A 469 20.60 -29.09 -4.87
CA ALA A 469 19.42 -29.77 -5.43
C ALA A 469 19.71 -31.23 -5.85
N LYS A 470 20.90 -31.53 -6.37
CA LYS A 470 21.29 -32.88 -6.83
C LYS A 470 21.42 -33.91 -5.70
N ALA A 471 21.51 -33.46 -4.45
CA ALA A 471 21.77 -34.31 -3.28
C ALA A 471 20.54 -34.56 -2.39
N ALA A 472 19.38 -34.00 -2.72
CA ALA A 472 18.18 -34.06 -1.88
C ALA A 472 17.09 -35.00 -2.44
N ALA A 473 16.42 -35.74 -1.56
CA ALA A 473 15.22 -36.49 -1.92
C ALA A 473 13.97 -35.58 -1.85
N PRO A 474 12.87 -35.90 -2.57
CA PRO A 474 11.62 -35.11 -2.49
C PRO A 474 11.05 -34.98 -1.08
N SER A 475 11.25 -35.98 -0.22
CA SER A 475 10.84 -35.95 1.20
C SER A 475 11.63 -34.94 2.05
N ASP A 476 12.80 -34.50 1.57
CA ASP A 476 13.64 -33.52 2.27
C ASP A 476 13.19 -32.09 1.96
N THR A 477 12.44 -31.88 0.88
CA THR A 477 12.09 -30.55 0.35
C THR A 477 10.60 -30.28 0.28
N ARG A 478 9.73 -31.24 0.57
CA ARG A 478 8.27 -31.04 0.59
C ARG A 478 7.68 -31.63 1.86
N ALA A 479 6.88 -30.83 2.56
CA ALA A 479 6.21 -31.26 3.77
C ALA A 479 5.25 -32.44 3.49
N PRO A 480 5.12 -33.40 4.42
CA PRO A 480 4.18 -34.51 4.30
C PRO A 480 2.71 -34.10 4.54
N SER A 481 2.49 -32.86 5.00
CA SER A 481 1.18 -32.26 5.29
C SER A 481 1.20 -30.77 4.95
N ASP A 482 0.08 -30.06 5.12
CA ASP A 482 -0.02 -28.60 5.00
C ASP A 482 0.51 -27.84 6.23
N ALA A 483 1.08 -28.54 7.22
CA ALA A 483 1.57 -27.94 8.46
C ALA A 483 2.89 -27.19 8.25
N VAL A 484 2.85 -25.86 8.31
CA VAL A 484 4.04 -24.99 8.24
C VAL A 484 5.06 -25.25 9.37
N SER A 485 4.58 -25.76 10.51
CA SER A 485 5.41 -26.14 11.66
C SER A 485 6.49 -27.17 11.31
N TRP A 486 6.29 -28.00 10.28
CA TRP A 486 7.29 -28.94 9.78
C TRP A 486 8.61 -28.25 9.43
N ILE A 487 8.57 -27.08 8.77
CA ILE A 487 9.79 -26.33 8.40
C ILE A 487 10.57 -25.93 9.66
N TYR A 488 9.87 -25.48 10.70
CA TYR A 488 10.46 -24.81 11.85
C TYR A 488 10.78 -25.75 13.02
N ASP A 489 10.42 -27.04 12.94
CA ASP A 489 10.83 -28.07 13.88
C ASP A 489 12.26 -28.54 13.58
N ILE A 490 13.24 -27.71 13.95
CA ILE A 490 14.66 -28.04 13.80
C ILE A 490 15.02 -29.36 14.50
N PRO A 491 14.66 -29.61 15.77
CA PRO A 491 15.01 -30.87 16.44
C PRO A 491 14.58 -32.12 15.64
N ALA A 492 13.37 -32.14 15.09
CA ALA A 492 12.91 -33.26 14.27
C ALA A 492 13.66 -33.40 12.94
N ARG A 493 14.26 -32.31 12.43
CA ARG A 493 14.94 -32.26 11.13
C ARG A 493 16.47 -32.46 11.22
N LEU A 494 17.06 -32.44 12.42
CA LEU A 494 18.51 -32.54 12.61
C LEU A 494 19.12 -33.89 12.15
N ASP A 495 18.32 -34.96 12.15
CA ASP A 495 18.77 -36.31 11.75
C ASP A 495 18.47 -36.65 10.28
N THR A 496 18.15 -35.64 9.45
CA THR A 496 17.83 -35.83 8.02
C THR A 496 19.08 -35.87 7.15
N ARG A 497 18.98 -36.48 5.95
CA ARG A 497 20.06 -36.47 4.95
C ARG A 497 20.45 -35.07 4.49
N LEU A 498 19.47 -34.15 4.49
CA LEU A 498 19.67 -32.76 4.13
C LEU A 498 20.71 -32.05 5.01
N VAL A 499 20.78 -32.38 6.32
CA VAL A 499 21.79 -31.82 7.24
C VAL A 499 23.21 -32.19 6.80
N GLN A 500 23.42 -33.43 6.36
CA GLN A 500 24.73 -33.86 5.87
C GLN A 500 25.10 -33.14 4.58
N SER A 501 24.15 -32.95 3.67
CA SER A 501 24.34 -32.17 2.44
C SER A 501 24.71 -30.71 2.76
N TYR A 502 23.98 -30.04 3.66
CA TYR A 502 24.29 -28.68 4.10
C TYR A 502 25.65 -28.59 4.77
N ARG A 503 25.96 -29.50 5.71
CA ARG A 503 27.24 -29.51 6.42
C ARG A 503 28.41 -29.70 5.46
N THR A 504 28.28 -30.61 4.51
CA THR A 504 29.32 -30.89 3.50
C THR A 504 29.53 -29.68 2.60
N PHE A 505 28.44 -29.11 2.09
CA PHE A 505 28.50 -27.92 1.24
C PHE A 505 29.18 -26.76 1.97
N ILE A 506 28.68 -26.38 3.14
CA ILE A 506 29.21 -25.26 3.93
C ILE A 506 30.68 -25.50 4.28
N SER A 507 31.05 -26.69 4.78
CA SER A 507 32.43 -26.98 5.18
C SER A 507 33.39 -26.93 3.99
N SER A 508 33.02 -27.55 2.86
CA SER A 508 33.85 -27.56 1.66
C SER A 508 34.06 -26.16 1.07
N THR A 509 33.03 -25.31 1.09
CA THR A 509 33.13 -23.91 0.68
C THR A 509 34.07 -23.14 1.59
N LEU A 510 33.92 -23.24 2.91
CA LEU A 510 34.79 -22.55 3.87
C LEU A 510 36.25 -23.01 3.75
N ASP A 511 36.49 -24.32 3.57
CA ASP A 511 37.84 -24.86 3.36
C ASP A 511 38.45 -24.39 2.03
N SER A 512 37.63 -24.11 1.02
CA SER A 512 38.10 -23.52 -0.24
C SER A 512 38.48 -22.05 -0.07
N LEU A 513 37.67 -21.27 0.64
CA LEU A 513 37.92 -19.84 0.90
C LEU A 513 39.15 -19.63 1.79
N GLU A 514 39.33 -20.47 2.81
CA GLU A 514 40.53 -20.42 3.65
C GLU A 514 41.81 -20.75 2.86
N ARG A 515 41.72 -21.64 1.85
CA ARG A 515 42.85 -21.98 0.97
C ARG A 515 43.17 -20.89 -0.06
N SER A 516 42.19 -20.15 -0.57
CA SER A 516 42.45 -19.07 -1.54
C SER A 516 43.16 -17.89 -0.88
N GLY A 517 42.85 -17.62 0.39
CA GLY A 517 43.49 -16.55 1.18
C GLY A 517 43.15 -15.13 0.72
N GLU A 518 42.22 -14.98 -0.23
CA GLU A 518 41.81 -13.69 -0.81
C GLU A 518 41.17 -12.77 0.24
N GLN A 519 40.40 -13.34 1.18
CA GLN A 519 39.75 -12.59 2.25
C GLN A 519 39.63 -13.41 3.53
N ARG A 520 39.83 -12.77 4.68
CA ARG A 520 39.75 -13.45 5.98
C ARG A 520 38.38 -13.21 6.62
N LEU A 521 37.51 -14.21 6.55
CA LEU A 521 36.22 -14.19 7.24
C LEU A 521 36.43 -14.13 8.76
N ALA A 522 35.69 -13.25 9.41
CA ALA A 522 35.90 -12.88 10.81
C ALA A 522 34.61 -12.86 11.65
N ALA A 523 33.44 -12.82 11.02
CA ALA A 523 32.14 -12.86 11.67
C ALA A 523 31.11 -13.54 10.76
N LEU A 524 30.11 -14.19 11.34
CA LEU A 524 28.91 -14.65 10.63
C LEU A 524 27.78 -13.65 10.91
N VAL A 525 27.15 -13.11 9.87
CA VAL A 525 26.05 -12.14 9.97
C VAL A 525 24.82 -12.73 9.30
N LEU A 526 23.70 -12.78 10.02
CA LEU A 526 22.45 -13.36 9.54
C LEU A 526 21.30 -12.43 9.87
N GLU A 527 20.40 -12.21 8.91
CA GLU A 527 18.98 -11.96 9.21
C GLU A 527 18.33 -13.34 9.46
N PRO A 528 17.96 -13.68 10.71
CA PRO A 528 17.44 -15.01 11.00
C PRO A 528 16.04 -15.22 10.43
N LEU A 529 15.78 -16.41 9.86
CA LEU A 529 14.50 -16.87 9.31
C LEU A 529 13.99 -16.11 8.07
N VAL A 530 14.05 -14.78 8.04
CA VAL A 530 13.50 -13.96 6.94
C VAL A 530 14.44 -12.81 6.62
N MET A 531 14.92 -12.76 5.38
CA MET A 531 15.63 -11.59 4.84
C MET A 531 14.59 -10.64 4.22
N GLY A 532 14.35 -9.52 4.90
CA GLY A 532 13.21 -8.65 4.58
C GLY A 532 13.42 -7.90 3.27
N ALA A 533 14.44 -7.03 3.22
CA ALA A 533 14.68 -6.17 2.06
C ALA A 533 15.16 -6.94 0.83
N GLY A 534 15.68 -8.16 1.00
CA GLY A 534 16.03 -9.07 -0.09
C GLY A 534 14.85 -9.60 -0.91
N GLY A 535 13.61 -9.23 -0.56
CA GLY A 535 12.40 -9.69 -1.24
C GLY A 535 11.53 -10.61 -0.37
N MET A 536 11.52 -10.42 0.95
CA MET A 536 10.86 -11.31 1.92
C MET A 536 11.27 -12.77 1.72
N LEU A 537 12.57 -13.02 1.66
CA LEU A 537 13.11 -14.36 1.47
C LEU A 537 13.08 -15.10 2.80
N PHE A 538 12.11 -16.02 2.95
CA PHE A 538 12.08 -16.94 4.08
C PHE A 538 13.14 -18.02 3.85
N VAL A 539 14.11 -18.11 4.75
CA VAL A 539 15.25 -19.03 4.67
C VAL A 539 14.93 -20.31 5.43
N ASP A 540 15.39 -21.46 4.94
CA ASP A 540 15.29 -22.71 5.71
C ASP A 540 16.04 -22.57 7.04
N PRO A 541 15.34 -22.60 8.20
CA PRO A 541 15.98 -22.47 9.50
C PRO A 541 17.01 -23.58 9.78
N LEU A 542 16.84 -24.76 9.16
CA LEU A 542 17.81 -25.85 9.28
C LEU A 542 19.15 -25.48 8.66
N PHE A 543 19.16 -24.80 7.50
CA PHE A 543 20.39 -24.36 6.86
C PHE A 543 21.14 -23.35 7.72
N GLN A 544 20.44 -22.34 8.24
CA GLN A 544 21.03 -21.35 9.15
C GLN A 544 21.59 -22.01 10.41
N ARG A 545 20.87 -22.98 10.99
CA ARG A 545 21.36 -23.73 12.14
C ARG A 545 22.65 -24.50 11.80
N VAL A 546 22.69 -25.25 10.71
CA VAL A 546 23.87 -26.01 10.31
C VAL A 546 25.05 -25.07 10.02
N LEU A 547 24.81 -23.91 9.40
CA LEU A 547 25.83 -22.89 9.16
C LEU A 547 26.45 -22.38 10.47
N ILE A 548 25.62 -22.06 11.47
CA ILE A 548 26.08 -21.65 12.80
C ILE A 548 26.91 -22.76 13.45
N ASP A 549 26.43 -24.01 13.41
CA ASP A 549 27.13 -25.14 14.02
C ASP A 549 28.49 -25.39 13.35
N VAL A 550 28.56 -25.33 12.01
CA VAL A 550 29.83 -25.46 11.28
C VAL A 550 30.78 -24.33 11.66
N VAL A 551 30.34 -23.07 11.61
CA VAL A 551 31.16 -21.91 11.97
C VAL A 551 31.71 -22.02 13.40
N ARG A 552 30.88 -22.46 14.35
CA ARG A 552 31.29 -22.63 15.75
C ARG A 552 32.23 -23.81 15.98
N SER A 553 32.16 -24.85 15.16
CA SER A 553 33.04 -26.01 15.27
C SER A 553 34.48 -25.75 14.78
N ARG A 554 34.69 -24.66 14.04
CA ARG A 554 36.01 -24.29 13.51
C ARG A 554 36.88 -23.62 14.58
N GLY A 555 38.19 -23.86 14.52
CA GLY A 555 39.17 -23.33 15.49
C GLY A 555 39.28 -21.80 15.54
N ASN A 556 38.84 -21.09 14.49
CA ASN A 556 38.86 -19.63 14.45
C ASN A 556 37.71 -18.96 15.24
N HIS A 557 36.63 -19.71 15.56
CA HIS A 557 35.51 -19.30 16.40
C HIS A 557 34.91 -17.92 16.01
N MET A 558 34.52 -17.72 14.75
CA MET A 558 33.93 -16.44 14.31
C MET A 558 32.70 -16.08 15.17
N PRO A 559 32.59 -14.83 15.69
CA PRO A 559 31.37 -14.38 16.36
C PRO A 559 30.16 -14.44 15.42
N VAL A 560 29.02 -14.84 15.97
CA VAL A 560 27.73 -14.90 15.25
C VAL A 560 26.89 -13.69 15.61
N ILE A 561 26.50 -12.91 14.60
CA ILE A 561 25.62 -11.74 14.70
C ILE A 561 24.24 -12.13 14.18
N PHE A 562 23.21 -11.91 14.99
CA PHE A 562 21.82 -11.93 14.54
C PHE A 562 21.32 -10.49 14.34
N ASP A 563 21.01 -10.17 13.09
CA ASP A 563 20.24 -8.97 12.76
C ASP A 563 18.76 -9.26 12.98
N GLU A 564 18.28 -8.96 14.19
CA GLU A 564 16.86 -9.07 14.55
C GLU A 564 16.14 -7.71 14.45
N VAL A 565 16.68 -6.75 13.69
CA VAL A 565 16.06 -5.45 13.47
C VAL A 565 14.67 -5.60 12.86
N PHE A 566 14.51 -6.52 11.91
CA PHE A 566 13.22 -6.83 11.30
C PHE A 566 12.45 -7.92 12.07
N VAL A 567 13.09 -9.06 12.32
CA VAL A 567 12.40 -10.31 12.71
C VAL A 567 12.19 -10.48 14.21
N GLY A 568 12.89 -9.71 15.04
CA GLY A 568 12.83 -9.82 16.49
C GLY A 568 11.55 -9.25 17.10
N LEU A 569 11.44 -9.40 18.43
CA LEU A 569 10.41 -8.77 19.25
C LEU A 569 8.98 -9.08 18.77
N TYR A 570 8.69 -10.36 18.51
CA TYR A 570 7.37 -10.87 18.11
C TYR A 570 6.91 -10.53 16.69
N ARG A 571 7.74 -9.92 15.81
CA ARG A 571 7.40 -9.78 14.38
C ARG A 571 6.96 -11.11 13.77
N LEU A 572 7.71 -12.18 14.07
CA LEU A 572 7.46 -13.53 13.60
C LEU A 572 6.67 -14.39 14.60
N GLY A 573 5.97 -13.79 15.55
CA GLY A 573 5.18 -14.51 16.57
C GLY A 573 6.00 -15.10 17.71
N MET A 574 7.29 -14.75 17.80
CA MET A 574 8.23 -15.17 18.85
C MET A 574 9.13 -14.01 19.29
N GLN A 575 9.54 -14.00 20.56
CA GLN A 575 10.35 -12.91 21.13
C GLN A 575 11.71 -12.76 20.43
N SER A 576 12.35 -13.87 20.08
CA SER A 576 13.58 -13.94 19.29
C SER A 576 13.62 -15.23 18.49
N THR A 577 14.32 -15.19 17.36
CA THR A 577 14.48 -16.33 16.45
C THR A 577 15.33 -17.46 17.03
N THR A 578 16.03 -17.21 18.15
CA THR A 578 16.74 -18.25 18.94
C THR A 578 15.82 -19.38 19.38
N ALA A 579 14.52 -19.11 19.57
CA ALA A 579 13.51 -20.12 19.89
C ALA A 579 13.38 -21.18 18.79
N VAL A 580 13.51 -20.78 17.51
CA VAL A 580 13.47 -21.68 16.35
C VAL A 580 14.85 -22.23 16.06
N LEU A 581 15.88 -21.38 15.96
CA LEU A 581 17.24 -21.81 15.62
C LEU A 581 17.89 -22.66 16.71
N ARG A 582 17.33 -22.69 17.93
CA ARG A 582 17.80 -23.43 19.11
C ARG A 582 19.26 -23.14 19.47
N THR A 583 19.75 -21.95 19.12
CA THR A 583 21.13 -21.50 19.34
C THR A 583 21.13 -19.99 19.52
N ASN A 584 21.95 -19.50 20.46
CA ASN A 584 22.06 -18.08 20.75
C ASN A 584 23.14 -17.44 19.89
N PRO A 585 23.04 -16.16 19.50
CA PRO A 585 24.13 -15.42 18.88
C PRO A 585 25.18 -14.98 19.92
N ASP A 586 26.27 -14.39 19.44
CA ASP A 586 27.24 -13.67 20.28
C ASP A 586 26.89 -12.17 20.39
N ILE A 587 26.22 -11.64 19.36
CA ILE A 587 25.73 -10.27 19.25
C ILE A 587 24.35 -10.29 18.57
N ALA A 588 23.40 -9.48 19.02
CA ALA A 588 22.12 -9.32 18.35
C ALA A 588 21.68 -7.85 18.31
N VAL A 589 21.06 -7.41 17.22
CA VAL A 589 20.60 -6.03 17.02
C VAL A 589 19.08 -5.98 16.95
N TYR A 590 18.46 -5.03 17.65
CA TYR A 590 17.02 -4.80 17.66
C TYR A 590 16.72 -3.30 17.43
N ALA A 591 15.70 -3.01 16.62
CA ALA A 591 15.16 -1.66 16.41
C ALA A 591 13.67 -1.79 16.04
N LYS A 592 13.14 -0.93 15.15
CA LYS A 592 11.78 -1.02 14.58
C LYS A 592 10.69 -1.24 15.65
N ILE A 593 10.26 -2.49 15.85
CA ILE A 593 9.27 -2.89 16.86
C ILE A 593 9.62 -2.41 18.27
N LEU A 594 10.91 -2.27 18.57
CA LEU A 594 11.41 -1.87 19.89
C LEU A 594 10.62 -0.69 20.48
N THR A 595 10.30 0.32 19.68
CA THR A 595 9.57 1.53 20.09
C THR A 595 8.13 1.58 19.59
N GLY A 596 7.59 0.46 19.11
CA GLY A 596 6.23 0.38 18.55
C GLY A 596 6.01 1.25 17.32
N GLY A 597 7.08 1.68 16.64
CA GLY A 597 7.02 2.57 15.48
C GLY A 597 6.79 4.05 15.79
N VAL A 598 7.04 4.50 17.04
CA VAL A 598 6.83 5.90 17.45
C VAL A 598 8.09 6.76 17.32
N LEU A 599 9.27 6.22 17.67
CA LEU A 599 10.55 6.95 17.69
C LEU A 599 11.71 6.06 17.24
N PRO A 600 12.78 6.62 16.63
CA PRO A 600 13.98 5.86 16.33
C PRO A 600 14.72 5.48 17.62
N LEU A 601 15.08 4.21 17.76
CA LEU A 601 16.01 3.69 18.76
C LEU A 601 16.48 2.31 18.30
N ALA A 602 17.75 2.00 18.54
CA ALA A 602 18.27 0.65 18.37
C ALA A 602 19.11 0.22 19.58
N VAL A 603 19.19 -1.08 19.76
CA VAL A 603 19.99 -1.72 20.81
C VAL A 603 20.79 -2.89 20.23
N THR A 604 22.05 -2.99 20.61
CA THR A 604 22.93 -4.10 20.30
C THR A 604 23.24 -4.85 21.59
N LEU A 605 22.69 -6.06 21.72
CA LEU A 605 22.95 -6.97 22.83
C LEU A 605 24.21 -7.78 22.56
N THR A 606 25.02 -8.03 23.59
CA THR A 606 26.23 -8.82 23.42
C THR A 606 26.63 -9.63 24.65
N THR A 607 27.34 -10.74 24.40
CA THR A 607 27.94 -11.59 25.44
C THR A 607 29.09 -10.88 26.15
N ASN A 608 29.45 -11.37 27.34
CA ASN A 608 30.54 -10.79 28.11
C ASN A 608 31.90 -10.97 27.40
N LYS A 609 32.05 -12.07 26.65
CA LYS A 609 33.27 -12.38 25.88
C LYS A 609 33.56 -11.32 24.80
N ILE A 610 32.52 -10.76 24.18
CA ILE A 610 32.68 -9.66 23.21
C ILE A 610 33.08 -8.37 23.94
N PHE A 611 32.42 -8.06 25.06
CA PHE A 611 32.74 -6.88 25.88
C PHE A 611 34.19 -6.88 26.37
N GLU A 612 34.69 -8.03 26.83
CA GLU A 612 36.07 -8.20 27.31
C GLU A 612 37.13 -7.88 26.24
N ALA A 613 36.83 -8.01 24.95
CA ALA A 613 37.74 -7.65 23.87
C ALA A 613 38.03 -6.14 23.77
N PHE A 614 37.23 -5.31 24.44
CA PHE A 614 37.37 -3.85 24.52
C PHE A 614 37.77 -3.36 25.92
N LEU A 615 37.90 -4.27 26.90
CA LEU A 615 38.22 -3.91 28.27
C LEU A 615 39.73 -3.74 28.45
N SER A 616 40.16 -2.51 28.75
CA SER A 616 41.58 -2.16 28.94
C SER A 616 41.71 -0.88 29.78
N GLN A 617 42.90 -0.61 30.29
CA GLN A 617 43.26 0.69 30.87
C GLN A 617 43.54 1.76 29.80
N ASP A 618 43.77 1.35 28.55
CA ASP A 618 43.95 2.25 27.42
C ASP A 618 42.59 2.62 26.79
N LYS A 619 42.26 3.91 26.84
CA LYS A 619 41.03 4.46 26.25
C LYS A 619 40.90 4.14 24.75
N ALA A 620 42.00 4.05 24.01
CA ALA A 620 41.96 3.75 22.57
C ALA A 620 41.51 2.30 22.28
N THR A 621 41.49 1.43 23.29
CA THR A 621 40.97 0.06 23.18
C THR A 621 39.45 -0.01 23.31
N ALA A 622 38.81 1.01 23.88
CA ALA A 622 37.36 1.04 24.04
C ALA A 622 36.63 1.04 22.68
N LEU A 623 35.34 0.69 22.69
CA LEU A 623 34.50 0.86 21.52
C LEU A 623 34.20 2.36 21.31
N LEU A 624 35.03 3.03 20.52
CA LEU A 624 34.88 4.45 20.18
C LEU A 624 33.81 4.64 19.10
N HIS A 625 32.57 4.28 19.44
CA HIS A 625 31.35 4.52 18.67
C HIS A 625 30.36 5.20 19.61
N GLY A 626 29.71 6.27 19.16
CA GLY A 626 28.66 6.93 19.92
C GLY A 626 27.92 7.95 19.06
N HIS A 627 26.68 8.21 19.41
CA HIS A 627 25.80 9.19 18.79
C HIS A 627 25.41 10.23 19.82
N SER A 628 25.09 11.45 19.37
CA SER A 628 24.62 12.50 20.29
C SER A 628 23.36 12.06 21.06
N TYR A 629 22.47 11.30 20.41
CA TYR A 629 21.22 10.80 21.00
C TYR A 629 21.30 9.36 21.55
N THR A 630 22.50 8.81 21.74
CA THR A 630 22.70 7.49 22.32
C THR A 630 21.88 7.35 23.62
N ALA A 631 21.00 6.33 23.66
CA ALA A 631 20.10 6.04 24.77
C ALA A 631 19.20 7.22 25.17
N HIS A 632 18.63 7.97 24.21
CA HIS A 632 17.72 9.07 24.54
C HIS A 632 16.51 8.58 25.37
N ALA A 633 16.23 9.29 26.48
CA ALA A 633 15.28 8.82 27.50
C ALA A 633 13.86 8.63 26.98
N VAL A 634 13.43 9.43 25.99
CA VAL A 634 12.10 9.33 25.38
C VAL A 634 11.94 8.00 24.64
N GLY A 635 12.91 7.64 23.80
CA GLY A 635 12.90 6.36 23.08
C GLY A 635 12.98 5.17 24.02
N CYS A 636 13.78 5.25 25.08
CA CYS A 636 13.89 4.18 26.06
C CYS A 636 12.58 3.96 26.84
N GLU A 637 11.89 5.04 27.26
CA GLU A 637 10.60 4.93 27.95
C GLU A 637 9.53 4.36 27.01
N VAL A 638 9.47 4.84 25.77
CA VAL A 638 8.56 4.32 24.75
C VAL A 638 8.84 2.84 24.47
N ALA A 639 10.10 2.43 24.43
CA ALA A 639 10.46 1.03 24.25
C ALA A 639 10.06 0.15 25.43
N ASN A 640 10.24 0.62 26.66
CA ASN A 640 9.74 -0.09 27.85
C ASN A 640 8.22 -0.28 27.81
N GLU A 641 7.49 0.77 27.43
CA GLU A 641 6.03 0.69 27.32
C GLU A 641 5.59 -0.22 26.16
N SER A 642 6.26 -0.13 25.00
CA SER A 642 6.03 -1.01 23.86
C SER A 642 6.20 -2.49 24.25
N LEU A 643 7.32 -2.85 24.85
CA LEU A 643 7.57 -4.23 25.30
C LEU A 643 6.53 -4.69 26.33
N ARG A 644 6.05 -3.80 27.22
CA ARG A 644 4.99 -4.12 28.20
C ARG A 644 3.66 -4.42 27.51
N LEU A 645 3.31 -3.66 26.49
CA LEU A 645 2.10 -3.88 25.72
C LEU A 645 2.21 -5.16 24.87
N ILE A 646 3.37 -5.43 24.26
CA ILE A 646 3.64 -6.67 23.52
C ILE A 646 3.52 -7.90 24.44
N GLU A 647 4.06 -7.84 25.66
CA GLU A 647 3.93 -8.93 26.64
C GLU A 647 2.48 -9.14 27.11
N LYS A 648 1.69 -8.06 27.19
CA LYS A 648 0.26 -8.16 27.48
C LYS A 648 -0.48 -8.83 26.31
N GLU A 649 -0.18 -8.42 25.08
CA GLU A 649 -0.83 -8.94 23.88
C GLU A 649 -0.46 -10.41 23.64
N SER A 650 0.79 -10.80 23.86
CA SER A 650 1.22 -12.20 23.68
C SER A 650 0.63 -13.19 24.68
N ARG A 651 -0.16 -12.71 25.65
CA ARG A 651 -0.94 -13.50 26.61
C ARG A 651 -2.44 -13.33 26.43
N SER A 652 -2.88 -12.63 25.38
CA SER A 652 -4.28 -12.38 25.11
C SER A 652 -4.97 -13.65 24.60
N GLU A 653 -6.29 -13.73 24.80
CA GLU A 653 -7.07 -14.83 24.25
C GLU A 653 -7.02 -14.83 22.71
N ALA A 654 -7.03 -13.64 22.09
CA ALA A 654 -6.94 -13.49 20.64
C ALA A 654 -5.62 -14.05 20.09
N TRP A 655 -4.51 -13.86 20.81
CA TRP A 655 -3.21 -14.44 20.48
C TRP A 655 -3.24 -15.97 20.51
N GLU A 656 -3.75 -16.56 21.60
CA GLU A 656 -3.86 -18.02 21.71
C GLU A 656 -4.85 -18.62 20.70
N GLN A 657 -5.95 -17.93 20.39
CA GLN A 657 -6.86 -18.33 19.33
C GLN A 657 -6.17 -18.33 17.95
N ALA A 658 -5.34 -17.31 17.66
CA ALA A 658 -4.58 -17.27 16.41
C ALA A 658 -3.58 -18.42 16.31
N ARG A 659 -2.87 -18.71 17.39
CA ARG A 659 -1.96 -19.88 17.49
C ARG A 659 -2.69 -21.20 17.30
N GLY A 660 -3.86 -21.34 17.93
CA GLY A 660 -4.71 -22.53 17.82
C GLY A 660 -5.17 -22.82 16.39
N ARG A 661 -5.43 -21.79 15.56
CA ARG A 661 -5.76 -21.97 14.13
C ARG A 661 -4.66 -22.70 13.36
N TRP A 662 -3.40 -22.52 13.77
CA TRP A 662 -2.24 -23.19 13.19
C TRP A 662 -1.85 -24.50 13.91
N GLY A 663 -2.73 -25.01 14.79
CA GLY A 663 -2.49 -26.25 15.52
C GLY A 663 -1.46 -26.16 16.64
N VAL A 664 -1.06 -24.95 17.05
CA VAL A 664 -0.12 -24.75 18.16
C VAL A 664 -0.90 -24.80 19.48
N PRO A 665 -0.58 -25.73 20.41
CA PRO A 665 -1.30 -25.83 21.68
C PRO A 665 -1.00 -24.64 22.59
N VAL A 666 -1.92 -24.35 23.52
CA VAL A 666 -1.79 -23.24 24.48
C VAL A 666 -0.48 -23.37 25.26
N GLY A 667 0.35 -22.33 25.20
CA GLY A 667 1.67 -22.31 25.85
C GLY A 667 2.73 -23.24 25.24
N GLY A 668 2.45 -23.92 24.12
CA GLY A 668 3.43 -24.75 23.40
C GLY A 668 4.43 -23.95 22.57
N ASP A 669 5.36 -24.62 21.91
CA ASP A 669 6.22 -24.03 20.87
C ASP A 669 5.65 -24.40 19.48
N GLY A 670 5.80 -23.52 18.48
CA GLY A 670 5.42 -23.84 17.10
C GLY A 670 5.39 -22.60 16.21
N ALA A 671 5.54 -22.80 14.90
CA ALA A 671 5.35 -21.74 13.91
C ALA A 671 3.86 -21.52 13.64
N TRP A 672 3.44 -20.27 13.60
CA TRP A 672 2.04 -19.87 13.39
C TRP A 672 2.00 -18.46 12.80
N SER A 673 0.82 -18.02 12.38
CA SER A 673 0.60 -16.69 11.81
C SER A 673 -0.72 -16.07 12.28
N LEU A 674 -0.77 -14.74 12.33
CA LEU A 674 -2.03 -14.00 12.51
C LEU A 674 -2.94 -14.15 11.27
N TRP A 675 -2.34 -14.38 10.11
CA TRP A 675 -3.04 -14.67 8.86
C TRP A 675 -3.69 -16.06 8.92
N ASP A 676 -4.93 -16.17 8.44
CA ASP A 676 -5.73 -17.39 8.54
C ASP A 676 -5.17 -18.50 7.61
N PRO A 677 -4.96 -19.74 8.08
CA PRO A 677 -4.36 -20.79 7.28
C PRO A 677 -5.19 -21.18 6.05
N GLU A 678 -6.52 -21.08 6.11
CA GLU A 678 -7.39 -21.37 4.96
C GLU A 678 -7.30 -20.24 3.93
N PHE A 679 -7.19 -18.99 4.37
CA PHE A 679 -6.89 -17.86 3.48
C PHE A 679 -5.54 -18.06 2.78
N ILE A 680 -4.50 -18.44 3.52
CA ILE A 680 -3.16 -18.71 2.95
C ILE A 680 -3.22 -19.84 1.92
N LYS A 681 -3.95 -20.92 2.23
CA LYS A 681 -4.16 -22.03 1.31
C LYS A 681 -4.85 -21.57 0.02
N ALA A 682 -5.91 -20.77 0.12
CA ALA A 682 -6.61 -20.22 -1.03
C ALA A 682 -5.71 -19.33 -1.89
N VAL A 683 -5.01 -18.36 -1.30
CA VAL A 683 -4.10 -17.46 -2.03
C VAL A 683 -2.96 -18.23 -2.70
N SER A 684 -2.41 -19.25 -2.01
CA SER A 684 -1.32 -20.06 -2.55
C SER A 684 -1.70 -20.94 -3.75
N GLY A 685 -2.99 -21.11 -4.02
CA GLY A 685 -3.51 -21.84 -5.18
C GLY A 685 -3.97 -20.95 -6.34
N LEU A 686 -3.85 -19.62 -6.22
CA LEU A 686 -4.24 -18.69 -7.28
C LEU A 686 -3.29 -18.78 -8.47
N GLY A 687 -3.84 -18.79 -9.70
CA GLY A 687 -3.07 -19.01 -10.92
C GLY A 687 -2.00 -17.96 -11.24
N ASN A 688 -2.04 -16.78 -10.62
CA ASN A 688 -1.06 -15.69 -10.74
C ASN A 688 -0.06 -15.62 -9.58
N VAL A 689 -0.23 -16.45 -8.55
CA VAL A 689 0.67 -16.55 -7.40
C VAL A 689 1.66 -17.70 -7.63
N VAL A 690 2.95 -17.44 -7.41
CA VAL A 690 4.03 -18.44 -7.51
C VAL A 690 4.20 -19.16 -6.17
N GLU A 691 4.24 -18.38 -5.10
CA GLU A 691 4.38 -18.89 -3.74
C GLU A 691 3.92 -17.83 -2.75
N VAL A 692 3.47 -18.29 -1.59
CA VAL A 692 3.09 -17.45 -0.45
C VAL A 692 3.90 -17.90 0.74
N MET A 693 4.26 -16.99 1.64
CA MET A 693 4.77 -17.41 2.94
C MET A 693 4.24 -16.50 4.02
N THR A 694 4.02 -17.07 5.20
CA THR A 694 3.54 -16.31 6.36
C THR A 694 4.13 -16.84 7.66
N LEU A 695 4.41 -15.92 8.59
CA LEU A 695 4.87 -16.23 9.94
C LEU A 695 4.63 -15.00 10.85
N GLY A 696 4.07 -15.21 12.04
CA GLY A 696 3.71 -14.13 12.95
C GLY A 696 2.78 -13.11 12.30
N THR A 697 3.22 -11.85 12.21
CA THR A 697 2.44 -10.79 11.57
C THR A 697 2.65 -10.72 10.06
N VAL A 698 3.65 -11.42 9.52
CA VAL A 698 4.15 -11.21 8.15
C VAL A 698 3.44 -12.12 7.16
N LEU A 699 3.02 -11.55 6.03
CA LEU A 699 2.57 -12.26 4.84
C LEU A 699 3.37 -11.72 3.65
N ALA A 700 3.93 -12.63 2.86
CA ALA A 700 4.58 -12.32 1.59
C ALA A 700 3.89 -13.13 0.49
N ILE A 701 3.53 -12.45 -0.60
CA ILE A 701 2.92 -13.05 -1.78
C ILE A 701 3.84 -12.75 -2.95
N LYS A 702 4.40 -13.79 -3.55
CA LYS A 702 5.21 -13.69 -4.76
C LYS A 702 4.34 -14.02 -5.95
N VAL A 703 4.29 -13.10 -6.90
CA VAL A 703 3.43 -13.21 -8.08
C VAL A 703 4.26 -13.65 -9.29
N LYS A 704 3.60 -14.21 -10.29
CA LYS A 704 4.22 -14.55 -11.57
C LYS A 704 4.77 -13.28 -12.22
N ASP A 705 5.98 -13.39 -12.74
CA ASP A 705 6.74 -12.27 -13.27
C ASP A 705 7.50 -12.72 -14.52
N ALA A 706 7.46 -11.91 -15.57
CA ALA A 706 8.18 -12.12 -16.82
C ALA A 706 9.58 -11.48 -16.81
N GLN A 707 9.81 -10.45 -15.98
CA GLN A 707 11.05 -9.68 -15.92
C GLN A 707 12.00 -10.16 -14.79
N GLY A 708 11.44 -10.63 -13.67
CA GLY A 708 12.15 -11.15 -12.50
C GLY A 708 12.85 -10.05 -11.66
N GLY A 709 13.01 -10.30 -10.36
CA GLY A 709 13.90 -9.51 -9.49
C GLY A 709 13.33 -8.20 -8.94
N TYR A 710 14.18 -7.43 -8.23
CA TYR A 710 13.78 -6.29 -7.39
C TYR A 710 13.23 -5.07 -8.17
N VAL A 711 13.57 -4.93 -9.45
CA VAL A 711 13.10 -3.82 -10.31
C VAL A 711 11.73 -4.08 -10.95
N SER A 712 11.17 -5.27 -10.73
CA SER A 712 9.86 -5.66 -11.26
C SER A 712 8.72 -4.86 -10.62
N HIS A 713 7.74 -4.51 -11.44
CA HIS A 713 6.51 -3.85 -11.00
C HIS A 713 5.31 -4.81 -10.97
N SER A 714 5.49 -6.11 -11.25
CA SER A 714 4.38 -7.07 -11.43
C SER A 714 3.47 -7.18 -10.21
N ALA A 715 4.03 -7.21 -9.00
CA ALA A 715 3.24 -7.25 -7.77
C ALA A 715 2.48 -5.94 -7.54
N GLN A 716 3.07 -4.80 -7.94
CA GLN A 716 2.41 -3.51 -7.82
C GLN A 716 1.23 -3.44 -8.78
N THR A 717 1.43 -3.79 -10.05
CA THR A 717 0.38 -3.79 -11.07
C THR A 717 -0.77 -4.73 -10.72
N LEU A 718 -0.46 -5.97 -10.33
CA LEU A 718 -1.49 -6.98 -10.06
C LEU A 718 -2.37 -6.60 -8.86
N LEU A 719 -1.79 -6.01 -7.83
CA LEU A 719 -2.48 -5.70 -6.59
C LEU A 719 -2.93 -4.24 -6.49
N GLN A 720 -2.75 -3.44 -7.55
CA GLN A 720 -2.97 -1.99 -7.51
C GLN A 720 -4.38 -1.64 -7.04
N GLY A 721 -5.39 -2.43 -7.45
CA GLY A 721 -6.76 -2.19 -7.02
C GLY A 721 -6.97 -2.30 -5.50
N LEU A 722 -6.09 -2.97 -4.74
CA LEU A 722 -6.19 -3.02 -3.28
C LEU A 722 -6.09 -1.62 -2.66
N LYS A 723 -5.38 -0.67 -3.31
CA LYS A 723 -5.25 0.71 -2.85
C LYS A 723 -6.53 1.53 -3.03
N ASP A 724 -7.44 1.06 -3.87
CA ASP A 724 -8.73 1.68 -4.19
C ASP A 724 -9.94 0.81 -3.81
N ALA A 725 -9.70 -0.40 -3.31
CA ALA A 725 -10.71 -1.31 -2.83
C ALA A 725 -11.51 -0.71 -1.66
N ASN A 726 -12.77 -1.12 -1.57
CA ASN A 726 -13.70 -0.73 -0.51
C ASN A 726 -13.97 -1.94 0.39
N LEU A 727 -12.94 -2.38 1.11
CA LEU A 727 -12.99 -3.55 1.99
C LEU A 727 -13.64 -3.19 3.33
N GLY A 728 -14.28 -4.18 3.95
CA GLY A 728 -15.00 -4.03 5.22
C GLY A 728 -16.49 -4.37 5.09
N SER A 729 -17.13 -4.66 6.22
CA SER A 729 -18.58 -4.81 6.31
C SER A 729 -19.16 -3.51 6.84
N GLU A 730 -20.16 -2.94 6.15
CA GLU A 730 -20.86 -1.71 6.56
C GLU A 730 -21.36 -1.77 8.01
N ASP A 731 -21.54 -2.96 8.58
CA ASP A 731 -22.03 -3.16 9.94
C ASP A 731 -20.92 -3.12 11.01
N VAL A 732 -19.65 -3.32 10.64
CA VAL A 732 -18.55 -3.53 11.61
C VAL A 732 -17.42 -2.51 11.49
N TYR A 733 -17.02 -2.14 10.27
CA TYR A 733 -15.95 -1.16 10.04
C TYR A 733 -16.34 -0.17 8.93
N PRO A 734 -15.93 1.10 9.05
CA PRO A 734 -15.93 2.00 7.91
C PRO A 734 -15.17 1.36 6.75
N PRO A 735 -15.67 1.49 5.51
CA PRO A 735 -14.98 0.94 4.36
C PRO A 735 -13.54 1.46 4.22
N PHE A 736 -12.60 0.59 3.86
CA PHE A 736 -11.18 0.90 3.80
C PHE A 736 -10.47 0.25 2.60
N SER A 737 -9.40 0.88 2.14
CA SER A 737 -8.46 0.28 1.17
C SER A 737 -7.19 -0.23 1.86
N VAL A 738 -6.26 -0.84 1.13
CA VAL A 738 -5.03 -1.41 1.71
C VAL A 738 -3.79 -0.76 1.10
N HIS A 739 -2.95 -0.20 1.96
CA HIS A 739 -1.58 0.14 1.62
C HIS A 739 -0.70 -1.10 1.75
N TYR A 740 0.10 -1.35 0.73
CA TYR A 740 1.13 -2.38 0.75
C TYR A 740 2.34 -1.85 0.00
N ARG A 741 3.47 -2.53 0.16
CA ARG A 741 4.69 -2.25 -0.57
C ARG A 741 5.17 -3.49 -1.29
N THR A 742 5.94 -3.25 -2.33
CA THR A 742 6.52 -4.29 -3.17
C THR A 742 8.04 -4.30 -3.03
N LEU A 743 8.61 -5.47 -3.27
CA LEU A 743 10.04 -5.72 -3.45
C LEU A 743 10.15 -6.56 -4.71
N GLY A 744 10.19 -5.90 -5.87
CA GLY A 744 10.05 -6.57 -7.16
C GLY A 744 8.67 -7.22 -7.32
N ASN A 745 8.66 -8.50 -7.69
CA ASN A 745 7.47 -9.32 -7.82
C ASN A 745 6.93 -9.90 -6.50
N VAL A 746 7.39 -9.41 -5.36
CA VAL A 746 6.85 -9.77 -4.05
C VAL A 746 6.08 -8.59 -3.48
N ALA A 747 4.82 -8.80 -3.12
CA ALA A 747 4.08 -7.90 -2.25
C ALA A 747 4.09 -8.44 -0.82
N TYR A 748 4.20 -7.57 0.16
CA TYR A 748 4.14 -7.96 1.56
C TYR A 748 3.08 -7.18 2.33
N PHE A 749 2.56 -7.87 3.34
CA PHE A 749 1.56 -7.37 4.26
C PHE A 749 2.00 -7.70 5.70
N MET A 750 1.77 -6.77 6.60
CA MET A 750 2.10 -6.89 8.01
C MET A 750 0.97 -6.34 8.85
N THR A 751 0.48 -7.17 9.76
CA THR A 751 -0.46 -6.73 10.79
C THR A 751 0.30 -6.10 11.96
N SER A 752 -0.40 -5.36 12.80
CA SER A 752 0.00 -5.18 14.20
C SER A 752 -0.24 -6.50 14.97
N LEU A 753 0.36 -6.65 16.15
CA LEU A 753 0.14 -7.80 17.03
C LEU A 753 -1.29 -7.83 17.57
N ASN A 754 -1.92 -6.66 17.72
CA ASN A 754 -3.28 -6.46 18.21
C ASN A 754 -4.28 -6.15 17.07
N THR A 755 -3.94 -6.45 15.82
CA THR A 755 -4.88 -6.29 14.70
C THR A 755 -6.11 -7.16 14.93
N ALA A 756 -7.30 -6.56 14.78
CA ALA A 756 -8.55 -7.25 15.01
C ALA A 756 -8.72 -8.40 13.99
N PRO A 757 -9.17 -9.60 14.40
CA PRO A 757 -9.36 -10.73 13.49
C PRO A 757 -10.34 -10.47 12.35
N GLU A 758 -11.23 -9.48 12.47
CA GLU A 758 -12.17 -9.08 11.42
C GLU A 758 -11.53 -8.19 10.35
N THR A 759 -10.40 -7.55 10.66
CA THR A 759 -9.61 -6.77 9.69
C THR A 759 -8.80 -7.68 8.76
N ILE A 760 -8.57 -8.93 9.18
CA ILE A 760 -7.88 -9.95 8.40
C ILE A 760 -8.90 -10.72 7.56
N PRO A 761 -8.72 -10.87 6.24
CA PRO A 761 -9.62 -11.63 5.39
C PRO A 761 -9.82 -13.07 5.89
N LYS A 762 -11.06 -13.57 5.87
CA LYS A 762 -11.44 -14.95 6.22
C LYS A 762 -11.99 -15.70 5.00
N LYS A 763 -11.97 -17.04 5.04
CA LYS A 763 -12.36 -18.07 4.05
C LYS A 763 -13.47 -17.77 3.00
N ASN A 764 -14.33 -16.78 3.18
CA ASN A 764 -15.39 -16.39 2.23
C ASN A 764 -14.93 -15.34 1.21
N VAL A 765 -13.68 -15.40 0.75
CA VAL A 765 -13.24 -14.61 -0.40
C VAL A 765 -13.55 -15.45 -1.64
N SER A 766 -14.68 -15.19 -2.29
CA SER A 766 -14.94 -15.73 -3.63
C SER A 766 -13.86 -15.22 -4.60
N GLU A 767 -13.63 -15.89 -5.74
CA GLU A 767 -12.80 -15.30 -6.82
C GLU A 767 -13.26 -13.87 -7.13
N ASP A 768 -14.57 -13.60 -7.02
CA ASP A 768 -15.17 -12.27 -7.19
C ASP A 768 -14.79 -11.25 -6.10
N ASP A 769 -14.47 -11.65 -4.86
CA ASP A 769 -14.10 -10.73 -3.77
C ASP A 769 -12.64 -10.24 -3.86
N LEU A 770 -11.75 -11.07 -4.43
CA LEU A 770 -10.40 -10.63 -4.83
C LEU A 770 -10.44 -9.80 -6.12
N ILE A 771 -11.39 -10.08 -7.02
CA ILE A 771 -11.62 -9.30 -8.24
C ILE A 771 -12.24 -7.92 -7.92
N LEU A 772 -13.13 -7.83 -6.94
CA LEU A 772 -13.69 -6.58 -6.41
C LEU A 772 -12.64 -5.73 -5.67
N ALA A 773 -11.65 -6.38 -5.05
CA ALA A 773 -10.49 -5.71 -4.48
C ALA A 773 -9.45 -5.31 -5.56
N THR A 774 -9.62 -5.71 -6.83
CA THR A 774 -8.80 -5.25 -7.97
C THR A 774 -9.46 -4.14 -8.80
N GLY A 775 -10.63 -3.62 -8.39
CA GLY A 775 -11.17 -2.34 -8.86
C GLY A 775 -11.31 -2.21 -10.39
N GLY A 776 -12.37 -2.79 -10.94
CA GLY A 776 -12.92 -2.32 -12.20
C GLY A 776 -13.55 -0.93 -12.03
N GLY A 777 -13.25 -0.02 -12.97
CA GLY A 777 -14.05 1.15 -13.27
C GLY A 777 -13.47 2.53 -12.93
N ILE A 778 -13.40 3.36 -13.98
CA ILE A 778 -13.67 4.82 -13.99
C ILE A 778 -12.45 5.77 -13.97
N SER A 779 -12.19 6.30 -15.17
CA SER A 779 -11.94 7.70 -15.53
C SER A 779 -10.56 8.35 -15.32
N SER A 780 -10.20 9.06 -16.40
CA SER A 780 -9.03 9.90 -16.66
C SER A 780 -8.95 11.16 -15.80
N PRO A 781 -7.77 11.81 -15.77
CA PRO A 781 -7.74 13.16 -16.30
C PRO A 781 -6.47 13.47 -17.11
N SER A 782 -6.73 14.17 -18.19
CA SER A 782 -5.82 14.86 -19.11
C SER A 782 -4.71 15.70 -18.46
N PRO A 783 -3.50 15.74 -19.05
CA PRO A 783 -2.60 16.89 -18.95
C PRO A 783 -2.62 17.73 -20.24
N THR A 784 -2.86 19.01 -20.03
CA THR A 784 -2.74 20.13 -20.95
C THR A 784 -1.27 20.56 -21.14
N THR A 785 -0.80 20.48 -22.39
CA THR A 785 -0.05 21.48 -23.18
C THR A 785 1.03 22.39 -22.54
N MET A 786 2.26 22.32 -23.08
CA MET A 786 3.09 23.43 -23.63
C MET A 786 4.26 22.81 -24.43
N SER A 787 4.19 22.70 -25.76
CA SER A 787 4.49 23.70 -26.80
C SER A 787 5.95 23.64 -27.30
N SER A 788 6.13 23.13 -28.52
CA SER A 788 7.21 23.57 -29.42
C SER A 788 6.62 23.65 -30.83
N GLU A 789 6.72 24.84 -31.40
CA GLU A 789 6.20 25.27 -32.70
C GLU A 789 6.55 24.28 -33.82
N PHE A 790 5.53 23.77 -34.53
CA PHE A 790 5.45 23.74 -36.00
C PHE A 790 3.97 23.59 -36.40
N THR A 791 3.58 24.34 -37.42
CA THR A 791 2.23 24.80 -37.77
C THR A 791 1.31 23.76 -38.44
N GLU A 792 0.00 23.98 -38.21
CA GLU A 792 -1.20 23.46 -38.89
C GLU A 792 -1.02 22.76 -40.26
N HIS A 793 -1.55 21.53 -40.42
CA HIS A 793 -2.64 21.16 -41.35
C HIS A 793 -2.95 19.63 -41.31
N CYS A 794 -4.25 19.31 -41.43
CA CYS A 794 -4.97 18.04 -41.25
C CYS A 794 -4.35 16.76 -41.84
N PHE A 795 -4.32 15.66 -41.05
CA PHE A 795 -4.41 14.30 -41.58
C PHE A 795 -5.87 14.00 -41.93
N VAL A 796 -6.15 13.50 -43.14
CA VAL A 796 -7.53 13.21 -43.57
C VAL A 796 -7.86 11.74 -43.31
N ALA A 797 -8.24 11.42 -42.07
CA ALA A 797 -8.81 10.12 -41.74
C ALA A 797 -9.75 10.22 -40.55
N VAL A 798 -11.06 10.24 -40.81
CA VAL A 798 -12.09 9.65 -39.94
C VAL A 798 -13.41 9.58 -40.70
N THR A 799 -13.89 8.40 -41.08
CA THR A 799 -15.33 8.23 -41.35
C THR A 799 -15.79 6.79 -41.04
N HIS A 800 -16.89 6.67 -40.28
CA HIS A 800 -17.87 5.58 -40.47
C HIS A 800 -19.00 6.03 -41.45
N GLU A 801 -18.98 7.29 -41.89
CA GLU A 801 -19.90 7.88 -42.88
C GLU A 801 -19.11 8.39 -44.10
N GLY A 802 -19.10 7.65 -45.20
CA GLY A 802 -18.41 8.04 -46.43
C GLY A 802 -18.66 7.02 -47.54
N THR A 803 -18.56 7.42 -48.81
CA THR A 803 -18.77 6.51 -49.95
C THR A 803 -17.41 6.00 -50.43
N PRO A 804 -17.18 4.67 -50.47
CA PRO A 804 -15.91 4.14 -50.97
C PRO A 804 -15.64 4.57 -52.42
N GLU A 805 -14.41 4.98 -52.72
CA GLU A 805 -13.99 5.61 -53.98
C GLU A 805 -13.19 4.69 -54.91
N GLY A 806 -12.48 3.70 -54.35
CA GLY A 806 -11.83 2.61 -55.07
C GLY A 806 -12.78 1.69 -55.84
N LYS A 807 -12.22 0.73 -56.59
CA LYS A 807 -12.95 -0.14 -57.52
C LYS A 807 -12.77 -1.61 -57.18
N ILE A 808 -13.77 -2.42 -57.49
CA ILE A 808 -13.63 -3.88 -57.47
C ILE A 808 -12.96 -4.32 -58.76
N GLU A 809 -11.83 -5.02 -58.64
CA GLU A 809 -11.04 -5.59 -59.72
C GLU A 809 -10.70 -7.05 -59.40
N HIS A 810 -10.22 -7.82 -60.39
CA HIS A 810 -9.78 -9.20 -60.16
C HIS A 810 -8.25 -9.28 -60.29
N ILE A 811 -7.56 -9.48 -59.17
CA ILE A 811 -6.10 -9.57 -59.11
C ILE A 811 -5.72 -11.03 -58.87
N GLY A 812 -5.01 -11.65 -59.81
CA GLY A 812 -4.69 -13.08 -59.72
C GLY A 812 -5.92 -14.01 -59.70
N GLY A 813 -7.04 -13.54 -60.27
CA GLY A 813 -8.33 -14.25 -60.24
C GLY A 813 -9.11 -14.11 -58.92
N ILE A 814 -8.63 -13.31 -57.98
CA ILE A 814 -9.30 -13.02 -56.70
C ILE A 814 -9.97 -11.65 -56.78
N GLU A 815 -11.25 -11.59 -56.41
CA GLU A 815 -11.96 -10.31 -56.27
C GLU A 815 -11.26 -9.44 -55.21
N SER A 816 -10.90 -8.23 -55.58
CA SER A 816 -10.12 -7.32 -54.75
C SER A 816 -10.64 -5.89 -54.88
N TYR A 817 -10.72 -5.18 -53.75
CA TYR A 817 -10.98 -3.74 -53.77
C TYR A 817 -9.66 -2.98 -53.91
N VAL A 818 -9.57 -2.12 -54.93
CA VAL A 818 -8.35 -1.40 -55.29
C VAL A 818 -8.57 0.10 -55.13
N ALA A 819 -7.84 0.70 -54.18
CA ALA A 819 -7.80 2.13 -53.94
C ALA A 819 -6.47 2.71 -54.45
N THR A 820 -6.55 3.68 -55.37
CA THR A 820 -5.37 4.27 -56.02
C THR A 820 -5.26 5.76 -55.67
N PRO A 821 -4.08 6.26 -55.26
CA PRO A 821 -3.88 7.68 -54.98
C PRO A 821 -4.23 8.57 -56.17
N LYS A 822 -4.87 9.72 -55.91
CA LYS A 822 -5.21 10.71 -56.94
C LYS A 822 -3.98 11.52 -57.39
N ASP A 823 -3.04 11.74 -56.47
CA ASP A 823 -1.77 12.39 -56.73
C ASP A 823 -0.70 11.40 -57.23
N PRO A 824 0.40 11.88 -57.86
CA PRO A 824 1.50 11.00 -58.28
C PRO A 824 2.05 10.18 -57.10
N TYR A 825 2.02 8.86 -57.23
CA TYR A 825 2.51 7.91 -56.22
C TYR A 825 3.56 6.97 -56.82
N ASN A 826 4.34 6.31 -55.96
CA ASN A 826 5.37 5.38 -56.39
C ASN A 826 4.76 4.06 -56.87
N LYS A 827 4.88 3.76 -58.16
CA LYS A 827 4.32 2.56 -58.80
C LYS A 827 5.09 1.26 -58.52
N GLU A 828 6.22 1.33 -57.82
CA GLU A 828 6.97 0.16 -57.37
C GLU A 828 6.47 -0.37 -56.00
N LYS A 829 5.70 0.45 -55.28
CA LYS A 829 5.22 0.17 -53.91
C LYS A 829 3.72 -0.13 -53.90
N VAL A 830 3.31 -1.14 -53.13
CA VAL A 830 1.89 -1.47 -52.91
C VAL A 830 1.65 -1.88 -51.47
N LEU A 831 0.52 -1.45 -50.90
CA LEU A 831 0.00 -1.89 -49.61
C LEU A 831 -1.06 -2.98 -49.84
N VAL A 832 -0.87 -4.14 -49.24
CA VAL A 832 -1.88 -5.20 -49.21
C VAL A 832 -2.59 -5.14 -47.86
N PHE A 833 -3.89 -4.81 -47.90
CA PHE A 833 -4.74 -4.69 -46.72
C PHE A 833 -5.49 -6.01 -46.50
N LEU A 834 -5.25 -6.67 -45.38
CA LEU A 834 -5.86 -7.95 -45.02
C LEU A 834 -6.95 -7.72 -43.96
N THR A 835 -8.19 -7.94 -44.36
CA THR A 835 -9.40 -7.54 -43.64
C THR A 835 -9.66 -8.34 -42.36
N ASP A 836 -10.53 -7.80 -41.51
CA ASP A 836 -11.15 -8.56 -40.42
C ASP A 836 -12.22 -9.53 -40.95
N ILE A 837 -12.86 -10.28 -40.05
CA ILE A 837 -13.83 -11.34 -40.39
C ILE A 837 -15.04 -10.89 -41.23
N PHE A 838 -15.29 -9.58 -41.36
CA PHE A 838 -16.42 -9.04 -42.12
C PHE A 838 -16.06 -8.74 -43.59
N GLY A 839 -14.78 -8.87 -43.97
CA GLY A 839 -14.32 -8.79 -45.36
C GLY A 839 -14.68 -7.48 -46.06
N LEU A 840 -14.80 -7.54 -47.39
CA LEU A 840 -15.18 -6.39 -48.23
C LEU A 840 -16.65 -5.95 -48.03
N ALA A 841 -17.50 -6.83 -47.49
CA ALA A 841 -18.90 -6.53 -47.20
C ALA A 841 -19.04 -5.40 -46.17
N LEU A 842 -18.11 -5.31 -45.20
CA LEU A 842 -18.05 -4.17 -44.29
C LEU A 842 -17.43 -2.95 -44.99
N GLN A 843 -18.24 -1.90 -45.14
CA GLN A 843 -17.85 -0.64 -45.78
C GLN A 843 -16.60 0.00 -45.16
N ASN A 844 -16.40 -0.12 -43.84
CA ASN A 844 -15.25 0.44 -43.14
C ASN A 844 -13.90 -0.06 -43.69
N ASN A 845 -13.81 -1.32 -44.13
CA ASN A 845 -12.58 -1.86 -44.70
C ASN A 845 -12.22 -1.18 -46.03
N ARG A 846 -13.23 -0.84 -46.84
CA ARG A 846 -13.04 -0.12 -48.11
C ARG A 846 -12.66 1.35 -47.88
N LEU A 847 -13.32 2.00 -46.91
CA LEU A 847 -12.99 3.38 -46.53
C LEU A 847 -11.56 3.51 -45.99
N LEU A 848 -11.10 2.58 -45.15
CA LEU A 848 -9.72 2.59 -44.67
C LEU A 848 -8.70 2.40 -45.80
N ALA A 849 -9.01 1.58 -46.82
CA ALA A 849 -8.17 1.44 -48.00
C ALA A 849 -8.09 2.73 -48.83
N ASP A 850 -9.23 3.42 -48.99
CA ASP A 850 -9.25 4.74 -49.61
C ASP A 850 -8.43 5.75 -48.80
N ASP A 851 -8.47 5.70 -47.47
CA ASP A 851 -7.69 6.57 -46.59
C ASP A 851 -6.18 6.35 -46.78
N PHE A 852 -5.72 5.10 -46.89
CA PHE A 852 -4.31 4.83 -47.24
C PHE A 852 -3.95 5.36 -48.64
N ALA A 853 -4.86 5.26 -49.62
CA ALA A 853 -4.65 5.82 -50.95
C ALA A 853 -4.60 7.35 -50.95
N ARG A 854 -5.43 8.02 -50.14
CA ARG A 854 -5.37 9.48 -49.94
C ARG A 854 -4.05 9.92 -49.29
N ASN A 855 -3.38 9.02 -48.57
CA ASN A 855 -2.05 9.26 -48.01
C ASN A 855 -0.91 8.73 -48.90
N GLY A 856 -1.18 8.48 -50.19
CA GLY A 856 -0.15 8.19 -51.20
C GLY A 856 0.22 6.72 -51.39
N PHE A 857 -0.50 5.78 -50.75
CA PHE A 857 -0.22 4.35 -50.85
C PHE A 857 -1.29 3.63 -51.67
N LYS A 858 -0.93 3.12 -52.85
CA LYS A 858 -1.84 2.23 -53.59
C LYS A 858 -2.14 1.01 -52.75
N THR A 859 -3.43 0.80 -52.48
CA THR A 859 -3.91 -0.20 -51.52
C THR A 859 -4.79 -1.22 -52.22
N VAL A 860 -4.45 -2.49 -52.04
CA VAL A 860 -5.18 -3.65 -52.58
C VAL A 860 -5.74 -4.46 -51.43
N VAL A 861 -7.05 -4.67 -51.43
CA VAL A 861 -7.79 -5.41 -50.41
C VAL A 861 -8.37 -6.69 -51.03
N PRO A 862 -7.71 -7.85 -50.93
CA PRO A 862 -8.26 -9.09 -51.45
C PRO A 862 -9.45 -9.58 -50.62
N ASP A 863 -10.45 -10.18 -51.29
CA ASP A 863 -11.53 -10.87 -50.59
C ASP A 863 -11.02 -12.19 -49.99
N LEU A 864 -10.70 -12.16 -48.70
CA LEU A 864 -10.16 -13.31 -47.96
C LEU A 864 -11.15 -14.47 -47.81
N PHE A 865 -12.42 -14.27 -48.14
CA PHE A 865 -13.50 -15.22 -47.89
C PHE A 865 -14.24 -15.66 -49.16
N GLU A 866 -13.79 -15.25 -50.35
CA GLU A 866 -14.40 -15.60 -51.66
C GLU A 866 -15.94 -15.47 -51.67
N GLY A 867 -16.46 -14.36 -51.15
CA GLY A 867 -17.88 -14.05 -51.07
C GLY A 867 -18.62 -14.60 -49.84
N ASP A 868 -17.94 -15.27 -48.90
CA ASP A 868 -18.53 -15.82 -47.67
C ASP A 868 -18.00 -15.15 -46.36
N PRO A 869 -17.93 -13.80 -46.24
CA PRO A 869 -17.52 -13.17 -44.97
C PRO A 869 -18.58 -13.35 -43.87
N ILE A 870 -18.21 -13.10 -42.61
CA ILE A 870 -19.21 -13.02 -41.53
C ILE A 870 -20.18 -11.85 -41.84
N PRO A 871 -21.50 -12.09 -41.84
CA PRO A 871 -22.49 -11.03 -42.05
C PRO A 871 -22.43 -10.01 -40.90
N VAL A 872 -22.41 -8.73 -41.25
CA VAL A 872 -22.42 -7.61 -40.27
C VAL A 872 -23.65 -7.69 -39.36
N SER A 873 -24.78 -8.13 -39.92
CA SER A 873 -26.01 -8.48 -39.18
C SER A 873 -26.40 -9.92 -39.53
N PRO A 874 -26.05 -10.91 -38.69
CA PRO A 874 -26.29 -12.32 -39.00
C PRO A 874 -27.79 -12.64 -39.12
N PRO A 875 -28.24 -13.30 -40.20
CA PRO A 875 -29.62 -13.76 -40.32
C PRO A 875 -29.93 -14.88 -39.31
N GLU A 876 -31.20 -15.03 -38.96
CA GLU A 876 -31.66 -16.08 -38.04
C GLU A 876 -31.25 -17.47 -38.55
N GLY A 877 -30.52 -18.23 -37.72
CA GLY A 877 -29.94 -19.53 -38.09
C GLY A 877 -28.50 -19.51 -38.61
N TRP A 878 -27.87 -18.34 -38.76
CA TRP A 878 -26.45 -18.26 -39.09
C TRP A 878 -25.57 -18.69 -37.90
N SER A 879 -24.58 -19.55 -38.14
CA SER A 879 -23.70 -20.10 -37.10
C SER A 879 -22.23 -19.83 -37.40
N ARG A 880 -21.57 -19.14 -36.46
CA ARG A 880 -20.12 -18.92 -36.49
C ARG A 880 -19.32 -20.22 -36.43
N ASP A 881 -19.82 -21.21 -35.71
CA ASP A 881 -19.17 -22.52 -35.56
C ASP A 881 -19.24 -23.34 -36.85
N ALA A 882 -20.25 -23.11 -37.68
CA ALA A 882 -20.35 -23.70 -39.03
C ALA A 882 -19.53 -22.93 -40.09
N TRP A 883 -19.24 -21.65 -39.86
CA TRP A 883 -18.44 -20.80 -40.74
C TRP A 883 -16.93 -21.02 -40.53
N ALA A 884 -16.46 -21.05 -39.29
CA ALA A 884 -15.03 -21.06 -38.96
C ALA A 884 -14.21 -22.19 -39.62
N PRO A 885 -14.70 -23.45 -39.74
CA PRO A 885 -13.97 -24.53 -40.42
C PRO A 885 -13.83 -24.36 -41.94
N LYS A 886 -14.61 -23.47 -42.56
CA LYS A 886 -14.51 -23.19 -44.00
C LYS A 886 -13.42 -22.17 -44.35
N HIS A 887 -12.90 -21.45 -43.36
CA HIS A 887 -11.93 -20.36 -43.55
C HIS A 887 -10.74 -20.50 -42.59
N THR A 888 -10.11 -21.66 -42.68
CA THR A 888 -8.85 -22.00 -42.02
C THR A 888 -7.66 -21.37 -42.77
N PRO A 889 -6.47 -21.29 -42.15
CA PRO A 889 -5.28 -20.80 -42.84
C PRO A 889 -4.98 -21.54 -44.16
N ALA A 890 -5.27 -22.84 -44.25
CA ALA A 890 -5.07 -23.63 -45.46
C ALA A 890 -5.97 -23.21 -46.64
N GLN A 891 -7.13 -22.60 -46.36
CA GLN A 891 -8.05 -22.07 -47.37
C GLN A 891 -7.74 -20.62 -47.73
N VAL A 892 -7.41 -19.79 -46.74
CA VAL A 892 -7.23 -18.34 -46.93
C VAL A 892 -5.84 -17.99 -47.47
N ARG A 893 -4.78 -18.68 -47.02
CA ARG A 893 -3.41 -18.33 -47.43
C ARG A 893 -3.18 -18.39 -48.96
N PRO A 894 -3.68 -19.42 -49.70
CA PRO A 894 -3.56 -19.46 -51.16
C PRO A 894 -4.20 -18.26 -51.88
N ILE A 895 -5.24 -17.64 -51.32
CA ILE A 895 -5.87 -16.43 -51.88
C ILE A 895 -4.89 -15.27 -51.84
N VAL A 896 -4.27 -15.04 -50.67
CA VAL A 896 -3.27 -13.99 -50.47
C VAL A 896 -2.06 -14.20 -51.38
N ASP A 897 -1.57 -15.44 -51.51
CA ASP A 897 -0.41 -15.76 -52.35
C ASP A 897 -0.67 -15.49 -53.85
N LYS A 898 -1.87 -15.79 -54.36
CA LYS A 898 -2.25 -15.48 -55.75
C LYS A 898 -2.22 -13.98 -56.03
N VAL A 899 -2.71 -13.18 -55.09
CA VAL A 899 -2.75 -11.71 -55.22
C VAL A 899 -1.34 -11.14 -55.18
N ILE A 900 -0.50 -11.57 -54.24
CA ILE A 900 0.92 -11.18 -54.18
C ILE A 900 1.66 -11.56 -55.47
N ALA A 901 1.45 -12.77 -56.00
CA ALA A 901 2.09 -13.23 -57.22
C ALA A 901 1.67 -12.40 -58.45
N ALA A 902 0.37 -12.06 -58.56
CA ALA A 902 -0.14 -11.21 -59.63
C ALA A 902 0.43 -9.78 -59.54
N LEU A 903 0.47 -9.19 -58.34
CA LEU A 903 1.08 -7.87 -58.13
C LEU A 903 2.58 -7.88 -58.47
N LYS A 904 3.32 -8.93 -58.11
CA LYS A 904 4.72 -9.07 -58.54
C LYS A 904 4.85 -9.13 -60.06
N ALA A 905 3.95 -9.83 -60.75
CA ALA A 905 3.91 -9.89 -62.21
C ALA A 905 3.54 -8.55 -62.86
N GLU A 906 2.75 -7.72 -62.19
CA GLU A 906 2.44 -6.33 -62.58
C GLU A 906 3.60 -5.35 -62.35
N GLY A 907 4.69 -5.80 -61.71
CA GLY A 907 5.92 -5.02 -61.53
C GLY A 907 6.11 -4.37 -60.17
N TYR A 908 5.26 -4.65 -59.17
CA TYR A 908 5.49 -4.16 -57.80
C TYR A 908 6.66 -4.93 -57.16
N THR A 909 7.61 -4.19 -56.59
CA THR A 909 8.84 -4.73 -55.99
C THR A 909 8.91 -4.50 -54.48
N LYS A 910 8.10 -3.58 -53.94
CA LYS A 910 8.01 -3.29 -52.50
C LYS A 910 6.58 -3.47 -51.99
N PHE A 911 6.43 -4.28 -50.94
CA PHE A 911 5.13 -4.64 -50.37
C PHE A 911 5.04 -4.22 -48.91
N ALA A 912 3.97 -3.53 -48.53
CA ALA A 912 3.55 -3.43 -47.14
C ALA A 912 2.33 -4.33 -46.89
N GLY A 913 2.20 -4.87 -45.68
CA GLY A 913 1.02 -5.59 -45.22
C GLY A 913 0.37 -4.87 -44.05
N ALA A 914 -0.92 -4.55 -44.15
CA ALA A 914 -1.73 -4.03 -43.05
C ALA A 914 -2.86 -5.02 -42.71
N GLY A 915 -2.78 -5.67 -41.56
CA GLY A 915 -3.71 -6.74 -41.15
C GLY A 915 -4.55 -6.37 -39.94
N PHE A 916 -5.84 -6.66 -39.99
CA PHE A 916 -6.79 -6.32 -38.93
C PHE A 916 -7.47 -7.58 -38.39
N CYS A 917 -7.43 -7.81 -37.07
CA CYS A 917 -8.05 -8.99 -36.45
C CYS A 917 -7.60 -10.31 -37.12
N PHE A 918 -8.45 -10.89 -37.97
CA PHE A 918 -8.23 -12.13 -38.71
C PHE A 918 -7.10 -12.01 -39.74
N GLY A 919 -7.04 -10.88 -40.45
CA GLY A 919 -6.02 -10.60 -41.46
C GLY A 919 -4.60 -10.47 -40.89
N ALA A 920 -4.46 -10.16 -39.60
CA ALA A 920 -3.17 -9.97 -38.96
C ALA A 920 -2.30 -11.24 -38.96
N ARG A 921 -2.91 -12.43 -38.88
CA ARG A 921 -2.19 -13.71 -38.97
C ARG A 921 -1.39 -13.82 -40.27
N TYR A 922 -2.00 -13.43 -41.38
CA TYR A 922 -1.39 -13.56 -42.70
C TYR A 922 -0.35 -12.48 -42.97
N VAL A 923 -0.40 -11.33 -42.28
CA VAL A 923 0.73 -10.39 -42.26
C VAL A 923 1.95 -11.04 -41.62
N PHE A 924 1.77 -11.72 -40.48
CA PHE A 924 2.86 -12.49 -39.84
C PHE A 924 3.40 -13.58 -40.76
N ASP A 925 2.52 -14.36 -41.41
CA ASP A 925 2.97 -15.43 -42.29
C ASP A 925 3.76 -14.91 -43.51
N LEU A 926 3.31 -13.81 -44.14
CA LEU A 926 4.06 -13.17 -45.23
C LEU A 926 5.38 -12.55 -44.75
N ALA A 927 5.41 -12.04 -43.51
CA ALA A 927 6.60 -11.47 -42.92
C ALA A 927 7.66 -12.54 -42.58
N PHE A 928 7.25 -13.73 -42.13
CA PHE A 928 8.15 -14.88 -41.94
C PHE A 928 8.85 -15.26 -43.25
N GLU A 929 8.12 -15.18 -44.37
CA GLU A 929 8.64 -15.48 -45.71
C GLU A 929 9.41 -14.30 -46.33
N ASN A 930 9.59 -13.19 -45.60
CA ASN A 930 10.22 -11.96 -46.08
C ASN A 930 9.59 -11.41 -47.38
N THR A 931 8.29 -11.65 -47.56
CA THR A 931 7.52 -11.10 -48.69
C THR A 931 7.19 -9.63 -48.46
N LEU A 932 7.05 -9.20 -47.20
CA LEU A 932 6.75 -7.81 -46.83
C LEU A 932 8.01 -7.02 -46.50
N ASN A 933 8.07 -5.79 -46.99
CA ASN A 933 9.03 -4.78 -46.58
C ASN A 933 8.59 -4.08 -45.29
N VAL A 934 7.28 -3.92 -45.06
CA VAL A 934 6.73 -3.26 -43.85
C VAL A 934 5.49 -4.01 -43.37
N SER A 935 5.38 -4.22 -42.06
CA SER A 935 4.28 -4.96 -41.46
C SER A 935 3.56 -4.12 -40.42
N ILE A 936 2.24 -4.06 -40.55
CA ILE A 936 1.32 -3.36 -39.65
C ILE A 936 0.22 -4.34 -39.27
N VAL A 937 0.00 -4.52 -37.97
CA VAL A 937 -1.14 -5.29 -37.48
C VAL A 937 -1.91 -4.48 -36.46
N SER A 938 -3.24 -4.56 -36.51
CA SER A 938 -4.12 -3.91 -35.53
C SER A 938 -5.00 -4.96 -34.86
N HIS A 939 -5.03 -4.93 -33.52
CA HIS A 939 -5.76 -5.88 -32.65
C HIS A 939 -5.68 -7.32 -33.18
N PRO A 940 -4.45 -7.89 -33.31
CA PRO A 940 -4.25 -9.12 -34.06
C PRO A 940 -4.97 -10.31 -33.42
N SER A 941 -5.31 -11.32 -34.22
CA SER A 941 -5.90 -12.56 -33.71
C SER A 941 -5.19 -13.77 -34.31
N ARG A 942 -5.35 -14.94 -33.68
CA ARG A 942 -4.75 -16.23 -34.12
C ARG A 942 -3.22 -16.25 -34.11
N LEU A 943 -2.59 -15.34 -33.37
CA LEU A 943 -1.18 -15.45 -33.04
C LEU A 943 -1.00 -16.43 -31.88
N VAL A 944 -0.02 -17.32 -31.99
CA VAL A 944 0.42 -18.21 -30.92
C VAL A 944 1.56 -17.50 -30.21
N VAL A 945 1.26 -16.79 -29.13
CA VAL A 945 2.26 -16.01 -28.37
C VAL A 945 2.80 -16.87 -27.22
N PRO A 946 4.13 -17.01 -27.03
CA PRO A 946 5.20 -16.22 -27.64
C PRO A 946 5.76 -16.75 -28.98
N ASP A 947 5.40 -17.95 -29.41
CA ASP A 947 6.09 -18.66 -30.51
C ASP A 947 6.11 -17.89 -31.84
N ASP A 948 4.98 -17.33 -32.28
CA ASP A 948 4.90 -16.53 -33.49
C ASP A 948 5.72 -15.23 -33.39
N LEU A 949 5.90 -14.68 -32.18
CA LEU A 949 6.70 -13.47 -31.96
C LEU A 949 8.20 -13.78 -32.03
N HIS A 950 8.64 -14.87 -31.39
CA HIS A 950 10.02 -15.34 -31.50
C HIS A 950 10.37 -15.73 -32.94
N LYS A 951 9.44 -16.40 -33.62
CA LYS A 951 9.58 -16.72 -35.04
C LYS A 951 9.72 -15.46 -35.89
N TYR A 952 8.97 -14.41 -35.58
CA TYR A 952 9.08 -13.13 -36.28
C TYR A 952 10.48 -12.53 -36.13
N VAL A 953 11.06 -12.54 -34.93
CA VAL A 953 12.45 -12.08 -34.70
C VAL A 953 13.45 -12.94 -35.47
N ALA A 954 13.25 -14.25 -35.48
CA ALA A 954 14.18 -15.19 -36.10
C ALA A 954 14.18 -15.12 -37.64
N GLU A 955 13.00 -14.93 -38.25
CA GLU A 955 12.82 -15.12 -39.69
C GLU A 955 12.52 -13.83 -40.45
N SER A 956 11.89 -12.81 -39.85
CA SER A 956 11.44 -11.63 -40.57
C SER A 956 12.44 -10.47 -40.56
N LYS A 957 12.56 -9.81 -41.72
CA LYS A 957 13.28 -8.53 -41.89
C LYS A 957 12.34 -7.32 -41.95
N SER A 958 11.04 -7.53 -41.75
CA SER A 958 10.04 -6.49 -41.89
C SER A 958 9.83 -5.74 -40.57
N PRO A 959 10.07 -4.41 -40.47
CA PRO A 959 9.65 -3.60 -39.33
C PRO A 959 8.18 -3.82 -38.98
N LEU A 960 7.90 -3.94 -37.70
CA LEU A 960 6.59 -4.33 -37.18
C LEU A 960 5.94 -3.23 -36.34
N LEU A 961 4.78 -2.75 -36.79
CA LEU A 961 3.86 -1.94 -35.99
C LEU A 961 2.71 -2.82 -35.47
N ILE A 962 2.48 -2.80 -34.16
CA ILE A 962 1.30 -3.40 -33.54
C ILE A 962 0.42 -2.30 -32.93
N ASN A 963 -0.76 -2.07 -33.51
CA ASN A 963 -1.77 -1.22 -32.87
C ASN A 963 -2.62 -2.07 -31.92
N SER A 964 -2.47 -1.82 -30.62
CA SER A 964 -3.10 -2.61 -29.56
C SER A 964 -4.05 -1.77 -28.72
N CYS A 965 -4.93 -2.42 -27.97
CA CYS A 965 -5.95 -1.77 -27.16
C CYS A 965 -6.13 -2.45 -25.80
N GLU A 966 -6.80 -1.76 -24.90
CA GLU A 966 -6.97 -2.18 -23.50
C GLU A 966 -7.74 -3.50 -23.36
N VAL A 967 -8.85 -3.66 -24.06
CA VAL A 967 -9.72 -4.83 -23.95
C VAL A 967 -9.68 -5.65 -25.24
N ASP A 968 -8.65 -6.48 -25.37
CA ASP A 968 -8.45 -7.35 -26.53
C ASP A 968 -8.28 -8.82 -26.12
N SER A 969 -9.34 -9.61 -26.23
CA SER A 969 -9.26 -11.05 -25.90
C SER A 969 -8.43 -11.87 -26.89
N ALA A 970 -8.17 -11.35 -28.09
CA ALA A 970 -7.41 -12.06 -29.13
C ALA A 970 -5.91 -11.73 -29.11
N PHE A 971 -5.56 -10.56 -28.60
CA PHE A 971 -4.19 -10.14 -28.30
C PHE A 971 -4.15 -9.43 -26.94
N PRO A 972 -4.29 -10.20 -25.83
CA PRO A 972 -4.46 -9.65 -24.50
C PRO A 972 -3.18 -8.96 -24.00
N ILE A 973 -3.27 -8.25 -22.88
CA ILE A 973 -2.17 -7.43 -22.34
C ILE A 973 -0.90 -8.26 -22.14
N GLU A 974 -1.01 -9.55 -21.81
CA GLU A 974 0.12 -10.46 -21.72
C GLU A 974 0.82 -10.65 -23.07
N SER A 975 0.04 -10.84 -24.14
CA SER A 975 0.57 -10.98 -25.50
C SER A 975 1.17 -9.68 -26.02
N GLN A 976 0.56 -8.54 -25.67
CA GLN A 976 1.08 -7.21 -25.97
C GLN A 976 2.41 -6.97 -25.25
N SER A 977 2.47 -7.27 -23.96
CA SER A 977 3.69 -7.12 -23.14
C SER A 977 4.79 -8.05 -23.62
N LYS A 978 4.45 -9.28 -24.03
CA LYS A 978 5.40 -10.22 -24.61
C LYS A 978 5.95 -9.72 -25.95
N ALA A 979 5.16 -9.00 -26.74
CA ALA A 979 5.65 -8.35 -27.94
C ALA A 979 6.64 -7.21 -27.61
N ASP A 980 6.37 -6.37 -26.61
CA ASP A 980 7.33 -5.36 -26.17
C ASP A 980 8.62 -5.96 -25.60
N GLU A 981 8.52 -7.06 -24.84
CA GLU A 981 9.67 -7.77 -24.31
C GLU A 981 10.59 -8.28 -25.42
N ILE A 982 10.00 -8.89 -26.45
CA ILE A 982 10.70 -9.54 -27.56
C ILE A 982 11.25 -8.52 -28.56
N PHE A 983 10.46 -7.52 -28.93
CA PHE A 983 10.81 -6.58 -30.00
C PHE A 983 11.29 -5.21 -29.52
N GLY A 984 10.84 -4.77 -28.34
CA GLY A 984 11.07 -3.43 -27.78
C GLY A 984 12.53 -3.16 -27.39
N ASP A 985 12.79 -1.94 -26.91
CA ASP A 985 14.12 -1.47 -26.49
C ASP A 985 15.23 -1.66 -27.55
N GLY A 986 14.86 -1.68 -28.84
CA GLY A 986 15.79 -1.90 -29.95
C GLY A 986 16.25 -3.35 -30.14
N LYS A 987 15.65 -4.33 -29.45
CA LYS A 987 15.99 -5.75 -29.57
C LYS A 987 15.68 -6.33 -30.94
N PHE A 988 14.71 -5.77 -31.65
CA PHE A 988 14.41 -6.12 -33.03
C PHE A 988 14.93 -5.05 -34.01
N ALA A 989 16.10 -5.31 -34.58
CA ALA A 989 16.84 -4.36 -35.41
C ALA A 989 16.05 -3.78 -36.62
N PRO A 990 15.15 -4.51 -37.31
CA PRO A 990 14.36 -3.93 -38.39
C PRO A 990 13.45 -2.77 -37.94
N GLY A 991 13.07 -2.72 -36.66
CA GLY A 991 12.23 -1.67 -36.07
C GLY A 991 10.93 -2.23 -35.52
N TYR A 992 10.55 -1.76 -34.33
CA TYR A 992 9.31 -2.12 -33.67
C TYR A 992 8.65 -0.92 -33.02
N LEU A 993 7.33 -0.81 -33.19
CA LEU A 993 6.48 0.12 -32.46
C LEU A 993 5.20 -0.58 -32.05
N ARG A 994 4.79 -0.41 -30.80
CA ARG A 994 3.46 -0.78 -30.36
C ARG A 994 2.72 0.46 -29.88
N THR A 995 1.60 0.77 -30.53
CA THR A 995 0.69 1.78 -29.99
C THR A 995 -0.30 1.10 -29.07
N TYR A 996 -0.67 1.78 -27.99
CA TYR A 996 -1.64 1.30 -27.02
C TYR A 996 -2.73 2.34 -26.82
N TRP A 997 -3.97 1.94 -27.04
CA TRP A 997 -5.12 2.83 -26.98
C TRP A 997 -6.05 2.43 -25.81
N PRO A 998 -6.03 3.19 -24.69
CA PRO A 998 -6.91 2.94 -23.55
C PRO A 998 -8.38 3.26 -23.89
N GLY A 999 -9.31 2.50 -23.32
CA GLY A 999 -10.76 2.58 -23.59
C GLY A 999 -11.20 1.92 -24.90
N CYS A 1000 -10.27 1.37 -25.67
CA CYS A 1000 -10.56 0.64 -26.91
C CYS A 1000 -10.73 -0.86 -26.68
N ASN A 1001 -11.67 -1.47 -27.41
CA ASN A 1001 -11.91 -2.91 -27.42
C ASN A 1001 -11.40 -3.55 -28.72
N HIS A 1002 -11.30 -4.89 -28.75
CA HIS A 1002 -10.93 -5.63 -29.95
C HIS A 1002 -11.76 -5.20 -31.18
N GLY A 1003 -11.06 -4.87 -32.27
CA GLY A 1003 -11.68 -4.35 -33.49
C GLY A 1003 -11.74 -2.82 -33.57
N PHE A 1004 -11.25 -2.07 -32.58
CA PHE A 1004 -11.33 -0.60 -32.54
C PHE A 1004 -10.81 0.10 -33.81
N ALA A 1005 -9.75 -0.42 -34.43
CA ALA A 1005 -9.14 0.18 -35.61
C ALA A 1005 -10.06 0.11 -36.86
N VAL A 1006 -11.00 -0.84 -36.90
CA VAL A 1006 -11.94 -1.00 -38.03
C VAL A 1006 -13.35 -0.59 -37.65
N ARG A 1007 -13.87 -1.11 -36.53
CA ARG A 1007 -15.29 -1.09 -36.13
C ARG A 1007 -15.57 -0.30 -34.84
N GLY A 1008 -14.61 0.51 -34.40
CA GLY A 1008 -14.76 1.30 -33.18
C GLY A 1008 -15.93 2.28 -33.26
N ASP A 1009 -16.72 2.38 -32.19
CA ASP A 1009 -17.81 3.34 -32.06
C ASP A 1009 -17.28 4.78 -32.07
N MET A 1010 -17.55 5.48 -33.17
CA MET A 1010 -17.08 6.86 -33.39
C MET A 1010 -17.73 7.90 -32.48
N SER A 1011 -18.83 7.55 -31.79
CA SER A 1011 -19.47 8.42 -30.79
C SER A 1011 -18.74 8.41 -29.44
N ASN A 1012 -17.96 7.35 -29.17
CA ASN A 1012 -17.11 7.26 -27.99
C ASN A 1012 -15.79 8.01 -28.24
N PRO A 1013 -15.47 9.09 -27.49
CA PRO A 1013 -14.27 9.88 -27.73
C PRO A 1013 -12.96 9.10 -27.62
N GLN A 1014 -12.87 8.12 -26.72
CA GLN A 1014 -11.66 7.30 -26.54
C GLN A 1014 -11.47 6.33 -27.71
N VAL A 1015 -12.55 5.70 -28.16
CA VAL A 1015 -12.52 4.78 -29.29
C VAL A 1015 -12.23 5.51 -30.60
N LYS A 1016 -12.81 6.71 -30.77
CA LYS A 1016 -12.48 7.63 -31.87
C LYS A 1016 -11.00 7.98 -31.88
N ALA A 1017 -10.47 8.46 -30.75
CA ALA A 1017 -9.05 8.78 -30.61
C ALA A 1017 -8.14 7.58 -30.88
N GLY A 1018 -8.51 6.39 -30.40
CA GLY A 1018 -7.77 5.17 -30.64
C GLY A 1018 -7.76 4.74 -32.11
N LYS A 1019 -8.91 4.78 -32.80
CA LYS A 1019 -9.00 4.46 -34.23
C LYS A 1019 -8.18 5.44 -35.08
N GLU A 1020 -8.37 6.73 -34.86
CA GLU A 1020 -7.65 7.79 -35.58
C GLU A 1020 -6.15 7.72 -35.32
N GLY A 1021 -5.77 7.51 -34.05
CA GLY A 1021 -4.40 7.36 -33.63
C GLY A 1021 -3.71 6.13 -34.21
N ALA A 1022 -4.38 4.97 -34.22
CA ALA A 1022 -3.86 3.75 -34.85
C ALA A 1022 -3.69 3.92 -36.37
N PHE A 1023 -4.64 4.59 -37.04
CA PHE A 1023 -4.50 4.90 -38.46
C PHE A 1023 -3.32 5.85 -38.72
N LYS A 1024 -3.22 6.93 -37.93
CA LYS A 1024 -2.11 7.89 -38.01
C LYS A 1024 -0.76 7.19 -37.85
N ALA A 1025 -0.60 6.39 -36.80
CA ALA A 1025 0.62 5.63 -36.56
C ALA A 1025 0.94 4.67 -37.72
N SER A 1026 -0.08 4.07 -38.33
CA SER A 1026 0.08 3.20 -39.50
C SER A 1026 0.62 3.95 -40.72
N VAL A 1027 0.10 5.15 -41.00
CA VAL A 1027 0.60 5.99 -42.10
C VAL A 1027 2.03 6.48 -41.82
N GLU A 1028 2.32 6.94 -40.61
CA GLU A 1028 3.65 7.38 -40.20
C GLU A 1028 4.68 6.23 -40.30
N TRP A 1029 4.26 5.00 -39.97
CA TRP A 1029 5.08 3.80 -40.12
C TRP A 1029 5.37 3.47 -41.58
N LEU A 1030 4.37 3.53 -42.47
CA LEU A 1030 4.56 3.32 -43.90
C LEU A 1030 5.50 4.37 -44.51
N VAL A 1031 5.33 5.65 -44.15
CA VAL A 1031 6.21 6.74 -44.62
C VAL A 1031 7.66 6.51 -44.19
N SER A 1032 7.87 5.94 -43.00
CA SER A 1032 9.20 5.72 -42.45
C SER A 1032 9.93 4.52 -43.08
N TYR A 1033 9.20 3.49 -43.52
CA TYR A 1033 9.81 2.20 -43.87
C TYR A 1033 9.52 1.64 -45.27
N LEU A 1034 8.48 2.10 -45.97
CA LEU A 1034 8.10 1.59 -47.30
C LEU A 1034 8.61 2.52 -48.40
#